data_AF-A0A0C1KT11-F1
#
_entry.id   AF-A0A0C1KT11-F1
#
_cell.length_a   1.000
_cell.length_b   1.000
_cell.length_c   1.000
_cell.angle_alpha   90.00
_cell.angle_beta   90.00
_cell.angle_gamma   90.00
#
_symmetry.space_group_name_H-M   'P 1'
#
loop_
_entity.id
_entity.type
_entity.pdbx_description
1 polymer ?
#
loop_
_entity_poly.entity_id
_entity_poly.type
_entity_poly.pdbx_seq_one_letter_code
_entity_poly.pdbx_strand_id
1 'polypeptide(L)'
;MLKILFFLTIIFNTFLVHAQQPQVKQTPELKQQIEELKKEITDLEAEIKVAEKSDPEEAAQLKKGLAALKNVLSMMGGTVTKQPVKTASVAAKRPAAAASPIVPIILKQPLSVPTAAQAKDNLLWYKGKKANDSTLITMTGMLVQYAKKKGTVVVQPPKKNDRFVKTVDELINNEKRKDEVAEHFVKMENGLLYYPLLVTSMAMYDDLASGFAAAVKNTIELPELRPLPAGDEESRSPEISTAENKRPTPEKKEDVKKAGDPAAIHKHINEQLALAKKLIQQLPPVASFPAPPARSLGFCGTCDTSLLARERRQDGIWLETYQGEEQRIAGILLGIERTKALLGQESNNSFAELLNPITARMEEKDNILLEKFGHDLRYSQIICIVVLGHERQRQLLGMGTESPSLLLPLMKKAGAAYKKYFDEQVEAKNHDFVLNMPFHIGVLRQRALLGLDEESNEFGDLVNMLLEYNRFAMTTEIDFIYEKVNDENEILLKATGTLESSVKKYTMLIADSCSFRMMPYSTDISNQTIEKVTMPMTVKSGAKTIRDEENKLVTYRYSGPESFPLQFPEFKIDFCNNSKSDTAFMTGFVGDESTAQQLGNAMSKTYKQYKADILIFANYVFYAGAIDEDRAIDQGNAILQTISNFQNQAPANTAMGKLKQQYEGKKQMDIQRQGLINTMANDKTTFLFTANNKSTVLIDKFNDFKKRIEDDTELKQGQIHLRIVHEPVR
;
A
#
# COMPACT_ATOMS: atom_id res chain seq x y z
N MET A 1 27.57 32.02 13.75
CA MET A 1 27.41 30.56 13.91
C MET A 1 26.00 30.14 14.30
N LEU A 2 25.60 30.15 15.59
CA LEU A 2 24.24 29.80 16.01
C LEU A 2 23.15 30.61 15.27
N LYS A 3 23.45 31.88 14.96
CA LYS A 3 22.60 32.76 14.14
C LYS A 3 22.40 32.29 12.69
N ILE A 4 23.43 31.73 12.04
CA ILE A 4 23.38 31.25 10.65
C ILE A 4 22.55 29.96 10.59
N LEU A 5 22.78 29.04 11.53
CA LEU A 5 22.02 27.79 11.63
C LEU A 5 20.53 28.08 11.93
N PHE A 6 20.29 29.04 12.81
CA PHE A 6 18.95 29.52 13.13
C PHE A 6 18.28 30.19 11.91
N PHE A 7 19.01 31.00 11.13
CA PHE A 7 18.52 31.58 9.87
C PHE A 7 18.20 30.52 8.81
N LEU A 8 19.08 29.53 8.62
CA LEU A 8 18.83 28.40 7.72
C LEU A 8 17.55 27.67 8.14
N THR A 9 17.35 27.45 9.44
CA THR A 9 16.14 26.80 9.96
C THR A 9 14.86 27.60 9.66
N ILE A 10 14.92 28.94 9.76
CA ILE A 10 13.81 29.82 9.37
C ILE A 10 13.56 29.78 7.86
N ILE A 11 14.61 29.89 7.04
CA ILE A 11 14.54 29.82 5.58
C ILE A 11 13.95 28.47 5.14
N PHE A 12 14.36 27.35 5.76
CA PHE A 12 13.78 26.03 5.48
C PHE A 12 12.29 25.95 5.79
N ASN A 13 11.88 26.45 6.96
CA ASN A 13 10.47 26.45 7.35
C ASN A 13 9.62 27.31 6.42
N THR A 14 10.15 28.41 5.89
CA THR A 14 9.43 29.32 4.97
C THR A 14 9.41 28.81 3.52
N PHE A 15 10.49 28.20 3.03
CA PHE A 15 10.56 27.67 1.66
C PHE A 15 9.67 26.44 1.45
N LEU A 16 9.53 25.57 2.46
CA LEU A 16 8.63 24.41 2.39
C LEU A 16 7.18 24.81 2.09
N VAL A 17 6.73 25.97 2.58
CA VAL A 17 5.39 26.52 2.35
C VAL A 17 5.21 27.01 0.91
N HIS A 18 6.24 27.64 0.35
CA HIS A 18 6.16 28.29 -0.96
C HIS A 18 6.41 27.32 -2.12
N ALA A 19 7.10 26.20 -1.87
CA ALA A 19 7.55 25.29 -2.91
C ALA A 19 6.42 24.56 -3.66
N GLN A 20 5.23 24.43 -3.05
CA GLN A 20 4.14 23.60 -3.58
C GLN A 20 3.10 24.35 -4.43
N GLN A 21 3.21 25.68 -4.58
CA GLN A 21 2.23 26.45 -5.35
C GLN A 21 2.65 26.61 -6.82
N PRO A 22 1.86 26.11 -7.79
CA PRO A 22 2.10 26.34 -9.20
C PRO A 22 1.74 27.80 -9.54
N GLN A 23 2.77 28.64 -9.69
CA GLN A 23 2.71 30.07 -10.00
C GLN A 23 2.42 30.99 -8.81
N VAL A 24 3.46 31.22 -8.00
CA VAL A 24 3.46 32.33 -7.04
C VAL A 24 3.51 33.64 -7.82
N LYS A 25 2.42 34.42 -7.82
CA LYS A 25 2.52 35.86 -8.08
C LYS A 25 3.41 36.42 -6.99
N GLN A 26 4.56 37.01 -7.34
CA GLN A 26 5.48 37.60 -6.37
C GLN A 26 4.72 38.60 -5.48
N THR A 27 4.54 38.25 -4.22
CA THR A 27 3.95 39.14 -3.23
C THR A 27 4.94 40.27 -2.91
N PRO A 28 4.47 41.44 -2.41
CA PRO A 28 5.35 42.51 -1.96
C PRO A 28 6.39 42.04 -0.93
N GLU A 29 5.98 41.15 -0.02
CA GLU A 29 6.85 40.57 1.01
C GLU A 29 7.96 39.73 0.39
N LEU A 30 7.64 38.89 -0.62
CA LEU A 30 8.65 38.09 -1.32
C LEU A 30 9.66 38.97 -2.07
N LYS A 31 9.21 40.08 -2.66
CA LYS A 31 10.11 41.05 -3.32
C LYS A 31 11.06 41.70 -2.32
N GLN A 32 10.56 42.08 -1.13
CA GLN A 32 11.39 42.63 -0.07
C GLN A 32 12.45 41.61 0.38
N GLN A 33 12.06 40.36 0.62
CA GLN A 33 13.00 39.29 0.98
C GLN A 33 14.06 39.05 -0.10
N ILE A 34 13.69 39.13 -1.38
CA ILE A 34 14.64 39.03 -2.50
C ILE A 34 15.68 40.17 -2.45
N GLU A 35 15.25 41.41 -2.17
CA GLU A 35 16.16 42.55 -2.08
C GLU A 35 17.07 42.49 -0.84
N GLU A 36 16.54 42.07 0.32
CA GLU A 36 17.33 41.83 1.53
C GLU A 36 18.38 40.74 1.29
N LEU A 37 18.02 39.63 0.65
CA LEU A 37 18.95 38.55 0.32
C LEU A 37 20.03 39.00 -0.68
N LYS A 38 19.69 39.83 -1.68
CA LYS A 38 20.69 40.42 -2.59
C LYS A 38 21.69 41.28 -1.83
N LYS A 39 21.21 42.04 -0.84
CA LYS A 39 22.07 42.88 0.00
C LYS A 39 23.01 42.02 0.84
N GLU A 40 22.51 40.98 1.51
CA GLU A 40 23.35 40.04 2.28
C GLU A 40 24.40 39.34 1.41
N ILE A 41 24.04 38.93 0.19
CA ILE A 41 25.00 38.37 -0.78
C ILE A 41 26.11 39.37 -1.10
N THR A 42 25.76 40.65 -1.25
CA THR A 42 26.73 41.72 -1.56
C THR A 42 27.66 41.99 -0.37
N ASP A 43 27.10 42.02 0.84
CA ASP A 43 27.86 42.23 2.08
C ASP A 43 28.82 41.04 2.32
N LEU A 44 28.37 39.80 2.13
CA LEU A 44 29.19 38.60 2.26
C LEU A 44 30.29 38.51 1.19
N GLU A 45 30.04 38.96 -0.05
CA GLU A 45 31.08 39.09 -1.08
C GLU A 45 32.18 40.07 -0.69
N ALA A 46 31.84 41.15 0.01
CA ALA A 46 32.83 42.10 0.52
C ALA A 46 33.65 41.49 1.66
N GLU A 47 33.01 40.75 2.57
CA GLU A 47 33.67 40.07 3.69
C GLU A 47 34.63 38.97 3.20
N ILE A 48 34.24 38.18 2.20
CA ILE A 48 35.11 37.19 1.53
C ILE A 48 36.37 37.85 0.97
N LYS A 49 36.27 39.02 0.33
CA LYS A 49 37.46 39.73 -0.22
C LYS A 49 38.44 40.19 0.86
N VAL A 50 37.94 40.46 2.07
CA VAL A 50 38.78 40.79 3.23
C VAL A 50 39.43 39.51 3.75
N ALA A 51 38.63 38.47 4.00
CA ALA A 51 39.09 37.18 4.49
C ALA A 51 40.11 36.52 3.56
N GLU A 52 39.94 36.59 2.23
CA GLU A 52 40.90 36.04 1.25
C GLU A 52 42.34 36.55 1.44
N LYS A 53 42.50 37.73 2.06
CA LYS A 53 43.81 38.34 2.33
C LYS A 53 44.33 38.02 3.73
N SER A 54 43.47 37.81 4.71
CA SER A 54 43.83 37.63 6.11
C SER A 54 43.79 36.17 6.56
N ASP A 55 42.79 35.41 6.11
CA ASP A 55 42.51 34.03 6.46
C ASP A 55 41.87 33.26 5.28
N PRO A 56 42.67 32.56 4.47
CA PRO A 56 42.19 31.81 3.31
C PRO A 56 41.22 30.67 3.65
N GLU A 57 41.28 30.12 4.87
CA GLU A 57 40.42 29.02 5.30
C GLU A 57 39.03 29.54 5.66
N GLU A 58 38.97 30.66 6.39
CA GLU A 58 37.72 31.40 6.63
C GLU A 58 37.07 31.83 5.31
N ALA A 59 37.87 32.35 4.36
CA ALA A 59 37.39 32.73 3.04
C ALA A 59 36.77 31.55 2.26
N ALA A 60 37.33 30.35 2.39
CA ALA A 60 36.79 29.14 1.76
C ALA A 60 35.42 28.76 2.35
N GLN A 61 35.24 28.88 3.67
CA GLN A 61 33.95 28.64 4.34
C GLN A 61 32.90 29.67 3.93
N LEU A 62 33.26 30.97 3.94
CA LEU A 62 32.35 32.04 3.52
C LEU A 62 31.92 31.89 2.05
N LYS A 63 32.81 31.42 1.15
CA LYS A 63 32.47 31.11 -0.24
C LYS A 63 31.42 29.99 -0.38
N LYS A 64 31.46 28.95 0.46
CA LYS A 64 30.41 27.92 0.48
C LYS A 64 29.06 28.54 0.87
N GLY A 65 29.05 29.40 1.91
CA GLY A 65 27.86 30.15 2.32
C GLY A 65 27.30 31.04 1.21
N LEU A 66 28.17 31.78 0.50
CA LEU A 66 27.77 32.61 -0.63
C LEU A 66 27.13 31.81 -1.77
N ALA A 67 27.70 30.65 -2.11
CA ALA A 67 27.14 29.77 -3.13
C ALA A 67 25.73 29.30 -2.76
N ALA A 68 25.49 28.97 -1.48
CA ALA A 68 24.17 28.61 -0.98
C ALA A 68 23.17 29.77 -1.12
N LEU A 69 23.53 30.98 -0.68
CA LEU A 69 22.66 32.17 -0.79
C LEU A 69 22.35 32.52 -2.25
N LYS A 70 23.33 32.43 -3.15
CA LYS A 70 23.11 32.64 -4.60
C LYS A 70 22.16 31.61 -5.20
N ASN A 71 22.25 30.35 -4.79
CA ASN A 71 21.29 29.33 -5.20
C ASN A 71 19.87 29.68 -4.72
N VAL A 72 19.71 30.07 -3.45
CA VAL A 72 18.41 30.53 -2.89
C VAL A 72 17.86 31.71 -3.70
N LEU A 73 18.68 32.72 -3.97
CA LEU A 73 18.29 33.90 -4.75
C LEU A 73 17.84 33.51 -6.17
N SER A 74 18.54 32.58 -6.82
CA SER A 74 18.17 32.10 -8.15
C SER A 74 16.80 31.42 -8.17
N MET A 75 16.45 30.71 -7.09
CA MET A 75 15.15 30.04 -6.94
C MET A 75 14.02 31.05 -6.70
N MET A 76 14.26 32.11 -5.91
CA MET A 76 13.26 33.16 -5.63
C MET A 76 13.05 34.12 -6.81
N GLY A 77 14.12 34.40 -7.57
CA GLY A 77 14.13 35.38 -8.65
C GLY A 77 13.32 35.00 -9.88
N GLY A 78 12.88 33.75 -10.00
CA GLY A 78 11.99 33.29 -11.09
C GLY A 78 12.61 33.32 -12.50
N THR A 79 13.85 33.80 -12.66
CA THR A 79 14.63 33.73 -13.91
C THR A 79 15.25 32.34 -14.11
N VAL A 80 14.46 31.28 -13.89
CA VAL A 80 14.77 30.02 -14.55
C VAL A 80 14.35 30.25 -15.99
N THR A 81 15.32 30.56 -16.86
CA THR A 81 15.13 30.47 -18.31
C THR A 81 14.54 29.10 -18.59
N LYS A 82 13.22 29.04 -18.78
CA LYS A 82 12.53 27.86 -19.28
C LYS A 82 13.11 27.62 -20.65
N GLN A 83 14.21 26.87 -20.73
CA GLN A 83 14.53 26.20 -21.98
C GLN A 83 13.25 25.44 -22.32
N PRO A 84 12.63 25.72 -23.49
CA PRO A 84 11.47 24.96 -23.90
C PRO A 84 11.96 23.55 -24.12
N VAL A 85 11.86 22.72 -23.08
CA VAL A 85 11.96 21.28 -23.21
C VAL A 85 10.82 20.98 -24.18
N LYS A 86 11.17 20.70 -25.44
CA LYS A 86 10.28 20.05 -26.38
C LYS A 86 10.04 18.65 -25.82
N THR A 87 9.25 18.56 -24.75
CA THR A 87 8.61 17.33 -24.34
C THR A 87 7.68 17.02 -25.49
N ALA A 88 8.15 16.14 -26.37
CA ALA A 88 7.25 15.41 -27.24
C ALA A 88 6.15 14.89 -26.32
N SER A 89 4.95 15.45 -26.47
CA SER A 89 3.75 14.94 -25.85
C SER A 89 3.54 13.55 -26.44
N VAL A 90 4.25 12.57 -25.89
CA VAL A 90 3.94 11.17 -26.07
C VAL A 90 2.60 11.05 -25.35
N ALA A 91 1.51 11.20 -26.11
CA ALA A 91 0.18 10.93 -25.63
C ALA A 91 0.26 9.57 -24.94
N ALA A 92 0.18 9.57 -23.61
CA ALA A 92 0.36 8.37 -22.82
C ALA A 92 -0.64 7.37 -23.37
N LYS A 93 -0.13 6.32 -24.03
CA LYS A 93 -0.96 5.33 -24.69
C LYS A 93 -1.81 4.75 -23.58
N ARG A 94 -3.11 5.08 -23.61
CA ARG A 94 -4.07 4.68 -22.59
C ARG A 94 -3.86 3.17 -22.37
N PRO A 95 -3.66 2.71 -21.12
CA PRO A 95 -3.44 1.29 -20.86
C PRO A 95 -4.51 0.50 -21.60
N ALA A 96 -4.09 -0.57 -22.28
CA ALA A 96 -5.00 -1.38 -23.07
C ALA A 96 -6.16 -1.79 -22.16
N ALA A 97 -7.41 -1.53 -22.58
CA ALA A 97 -8.58 -1.90 -21.81
C ALA A 97 -8.44 -3.35 -21.37
N ALA A 98 -8.71 -3.64 -20.09
CA ALA A 98 -8.62 -4.97 -19.55
C ALA A 98 -9.38 -5.93 -20.46
N ALA A 99 -8.70 -6.97 -20.95
CA ALA A 99 -9.30 -7.90 -21.87
C ALA A 99 -10.48 -8.60 -21.17
N SER A 100 -11.67 -8.55 -21.78
CA SER A 100 -12.83 -9.26 -21.23
C SER A 100 -12.48 -10.75 -21.06
N PRO A 101 -12.85 -11.37 -19.91
CA PRO A 101 -12.69 -12.82 -19.73
C PRO A 101 -13.62 -13.64 -20.63
N ILE A 102 -14.53 -12.98 -21.35
CA ILE A 102 -15.51 -13.60 -22.24
C ILE A 102 -14.96 -13.60 -23.67
N VAL A 103 -14.83 -14.78 -24.24
CA VAL A 103 -14.54 -14.98 -25.66
C VAL A 103 -15.86 -14.85 -26.42
N PRO A 104 -16.03 -13.81 -27.28
CA PRO A 104 -17.28 -13.60 -27.99
C PRO A 104 -17.45 -14.61 -29.13
N ILE A 105 -18.66 -15.16 -29.27
CA ILE A 105 -19.04 -15.96 -30.45
C ILE A 105 -19.60 -15.02 -31.52
N ILE A 106 -18.82 -14.80 -32.59
CA ILE A 106 -19.22 -13.93 -33.71
C ILE A 106 -20.09 -14.73 -34.68
N LEU A 107 -21.37 -14.37 -34.75
CA LEU A 107 -22.33 -14.95 -35.69
C LEU A 107 -22.41 -14.10 -36.96
N LYS A 108 -22.50 -14.75 -38.12
CA LYS A 108 -22.72 -14.07 -39.41
C LYS A 108 -24.11 -13.45 -39.52
N GLN A 109 -25.09 -14.05 -38.84
CA GLN A 109 -26.49 -13.64 -38.83
C GLN A 109 -27.09 -13.86 -37.43
N PRO A 110 -28.05 -13.04 -36.99
CA PRO A 110 -28.78 -13.26 -35.75
C PRO A 110 -29.50 -14.61 -35.78
N LEU A 111 -29.42 -15.37 -34.68
CA LEU A 111 -30.12 -16.65 -34.54
C LEU A 111 -31.32 -16.48 -33.60
N SER A 112 -32.49 -16.97 -34.02
CA SER A 112 -33.66 -17.09 -33.14
C SER A 112 -33.51 -18.33 -32.24
N VAL A 113 -33.95 -18.23 -30.99
CA VAL A 113 -34.00 -19.36 -30.08
C VAL A 113 -34.87 -20.49 -30.68
N PRO A 114 -34.35 -21.72 -30.84
CA PRO A 114 -35.09 -22.79 -31.47
C PRO A 114 -36.18 -23.35 -30.56
N THR A 115 -37.31 -23.71 -31.15
CA THR A 115 -38.35 -24.52 -30.48
C THR A 115 -37.85 -25.96 -30.26
N ALA A 116 -38.52 -26.73 -29.38
CA ALA A 116 -38.20 -28.14 -29.14
C ALA A 116 -38.16 -28.98 -30.44
N ALA A 117 -39.08 -28.70 -31.37
CA ALA A 117 -39.13 -29.35 -32.68
C ALA A 117 -37.96 -28.98 -33.60
N GLN A 118 -37.34 -27.81 -33.40
CA GLN A 118 -36.19 -27.34 -34.18
C GLN A 118 -34.85 -27.75 -33.56
N ALA A 119 -34.82 -28.06 -32.26
CA ALA A 119 -33.62 -28.44 -31.51
C ALA A 119 -33.25 -29.92 -31.71
N LYS A 120 -32.98 -30.31 -32.96
CA LYS A 120 -32.68 -31.70 -33.36
C LYS A 120 -31.18 -32.00 -33.42
N ASP A 121 -30.33 -30.98 -33.42
CA ASP A 121 -28.89 -31.14 -33.58
C ASP A 121 -28.17 -31.28 -32.24
N ASN A 122 -27.03 -31.98 -32.28
CA ASN A 122 -26.11 -32.10 -31.14
C ASN A 122 -24.74 -31.50 -31.47
N LEU A 123 -24.14 -30.81 -30.50
CA LEU A 123 -22.74 -30.37 -30.52
C LEU A 123 -22.13 -30.72 -29.15
N LEU A 124 -21.26 -31.74 -29.12
CA LEU A 124 -20.87 -32.40 -27.86
C LEU A 124 -22.13 -32.82 -27.10
N TRP A 125 -22.23 -32.52 -25.81
CA TRP A 125 -23.41 -32.81 -24.98
C TRP A 125 -24.52 -31.75 -25.07
N TYR A 126 -24.37 -30.70 -25.88
CA TYR A 126 -25.42 -29.68 -26.04
C TYR A 126 -26.40 -30.05 -27.14
N LYS A 127 -27.69 -29.91 -26.85
CA LYS A 127 -28.79 -30.10 -27.79
C LYS A 127 -29.39 -28.76 -28.23
N GLY A 128 -29.64 -28.61 -29.52
CA GLY A 128 -30.11 -27.34 -30.09
C GLY A 128 -30.23 -27.36 -31.59
N LYS A 129 -30.10 -26.18 -32.20
CA LYS A 129 -30.07 -26.00 -33.66
C LYS A 129 -28.67 -25.54 -34.08
N LYS A 130 -28.02 -26.25 -34.99
CA LYS A 130 -26.72 -25.85 -35.52
C LYS A 130 -26.85 -24.58 -36.36
N ALA A 131 -25.96 -23.64 -36.12
CA ALA A 131 -25.73 -22.49 -36.98
C ALA A 131 -24.69 -22.81 -38.06
N ASN A 132 -23.72 -23.66 -37.71
CA ASN A 132 -22.71 -24.26 -38.59
C ASN A 132 -22.11 -25.50 -37.89
N ASP A 133 -21.14 -26.15 -38.52
CA ASP A 133 -20.51 -27.38 -38.02
C ASP A 133 -19.89 -27.26 -36.63
N SER A 134 -19.49 -26.06 -36.22
CA SER A 134 -18.83 -25.81 -34.94
C SER A 134 -19.65 -24.96 -33.97
N THR A 135 -20.85 -24.51 -34.35
CA THR A 135 -21.65 -23.57 -33.55
C THR A 135 -23.10 -24.01 -33.46
N LEU A 136 -23.66 -24.04 -32.25
CA LEU A 136 -25.03 -24.45 -31.94
C LEU A 136 -25.71 -23.43 -31.03
N ILE A 137 -27.02 -23.21 -31.23
CA ILE A 137 -27.88 -22.46 -30.31
C ILE A 137 -28.82 -23.41 -29.57
N THR A 138 -28.81 -23.39 -28.24
CA THR A 138 -29.68 -24.24 -27.41
C THR A 138 -31.11 -23.70 -27.34
N MET A 139 -32.05 -24.51 -26.84
CA MET A 139 -33.43 -24.07 -26.56
C MET A 139 -33.52 -22.96 -25.50
N THR A 140 -32.50 -22.79 -24.66
CA THR A 140 -32.41 -21.71 -23.67
C THR A 140 -31.78 -20.43 -24.27
N GLY A 141 -31.42 -20.45 -25.56
CA GLY A 141 -30.79 -19.34 -26.27
C GLY A 141 -29.28 -19.23 -26.03
N MET A 142 -28.65 -20.22 -25.41
CA MET A 142 -27.21 -20.26 -25.20
C MET A 142 -26.50 -20.58 -26.51
N LEU A 143 -25.45 -19.82 -26.83
CA LEU A 143 -24.58 -20.08 -27.97
C LEU A 143 -23.41 -20.94 -27.52
N VAL A 144 -23.14 -22.01 -28.27
CA VAL A 144 -22.05 -22.94 -28.00
C VAL A 144 -21.18 -23.04 -29.24
N GLN A 145 -19.88 -22.82 -29.12
CA GLN A 145 -18.91 -22.97 -30.20
C GLN A 145 -17.78 -23.93 -29.81
N TYR A 146 -17.55 -24.96 -30.62
CA TYR A 146 -16.45 -25.89 -30.42
C TYR A 146 -15.24 -25.54 -31.31
N ALA A 147 -14.18 -25.04 -30.69
CA ALA A 147 -12.91 -24.77 -31.34
C ALA A 147 -12.04 -26.04 -31.42
N LYS A 148 -12.37 -26.95 -32.35
CA LYS A 148 -11.75 -28.28 -32.50
C LYS A 148 -10.21 -28.29 -32.44
N LYS A 149 -9.54 -27.34 -33.10
CA LYS A 149 -8.06 -27.24 -33.11
C LYS A 149 -7.45 -26.88 -31.75
N LYS A 150 -8.18 -26.12 -30.93
CA LYS A 150 -7.74 -25.70 -29.59
C LYS A 150 -8.23 -26.64 -28.49
N GLY A 151 -9.17 -27.54 -28.79
CA GLY A 151 -9.79 -28.38 -27.77
C GLY A 151 -10.61 -27.58 -26.76
N THR A 152 -11.23 -26.47 -27.18
CA THR A 152 -11.95 -25.57 -26.28
C THR A 152 -13.40 -25.43 -26.71
N VAL A 153 -14.32 -25.41 -25.75
CA VAL A 153 -15.73 -25.05 -25.96
C VAL A 153 -15.95 -23.65 -25.43
N VAL A 154 -16.43 -22.75 -26.26
CA VAL A 154 -16.88 -21.41 -25.86
C VAL A 154 -18.38 -21.47 -25.69
N VAL A 155 -18.89 -21.05 -24.53
CA VAL A 155 -20.31 -21.06 -24.20
C VAL A 155 -20.72 -19.64 -23.83
N GLN A 156 -21.73 -19.08 -24.47
CA GLN A 156 -22.20 -17.73 -24.24
C GLN A 156 -23.70 -17.79 -23.91
N PRO A 157 -24.08 -17.74 -22.62
CA PRO A 157 -25.48 -17.67 -22.22
C PRO A 157 -26.12 -16.35 -22.72
N PRO A 158 -27.45 -16.30 -22.88
CA PRO A 158 -28.14 -15.03 -23.14
C PRO A 158 -27.83 -14.03 -22.02
N LYS A 159 -27.51 -12.77 -22.34
CA LYS A 159 -27.18 -11.74 -21.34
C LYS A 159 -28.19 -11.65 -20.19
N LYS A 160 -29.49 -11.79 -20.49
CA LYS A 160 -30.56 -11.75 -19.47
C LYS A 160 -30.51 -12.92 -18.47
N ASN A 161 -29.95 -14.06 -18.88
CA ASN A 161 -29.84 -15.27 -18.07
C ASN A 161 -28.43 -15.49 -17.55
N ASP A 162 -27.47 -14.62 -17.92
CA ASP A 162 -26.10 -14.72 -17.44
C ASP A 162 -25.95 -14.00 -16.10
N ARG A 163 -25.91 -14.79 -15.01
CA ARG A 163 -25.76 -14.30 -13.63
C ARG A 163 -24.43 -13.58 -13.39
N PHE A 164 -23.44 -13.76 -14.27
CA PHE A 164 -22.09 -13.21 -14.13
C PHE A 164 -21.88 -11.90 -14.90
N VAL A 165 -22.91 -11.36 -15.57
CA VAL A 165 -22.79 -10.12 -16.36
C VAL A 165 -22.22 -8.97 -15.54
N LYS A 166 -22.73 -8.77 -14.31
CA LYS A 166 -22.23 -7.72 -13.42
C LYS A 166 -20.74 -7.89 -13.11
N THR A 167 -20.31 -9.11 -12.78
CA THR A 167 -18.90 -9.41 -12.51
C THR A 167 -18.03 -9.14 -13.74
N VAL A 168 -18.47 -9.55 -14.92
CA VAL A 168 -17.74 -9.32 -16.18
C VAL A 168 -17.64 -7.83 -16.50
N ASP A 169 -18.73 -7.09 -16.36
CA ASP A 169 -18.75 -5.64 -16.59
C ASP A 169 -17.80 -4.92 -15.62
N GLU A 170 -17.78 -5.35 -14.35
CA GLU A 170 -16.90 -4.78 -13.33
C GLU A 170 -15.41 -5.15 -13.52
N LEU A 171 -15.13 -6.32 -14.10
CA LEU A 171 -13.78 -6.70 -14.53
C LEU A 171 -13.28 -5.84 -15.70
N ILE A 172 -14.14 -5.55 -16.68
CA ILE A 172 -13.82 -4.65 -17.81
C ILE A 172 -13.52 -3.24 -17.29
N ASN A 173 -14.23 -2.81 -16.25
CA ASN A 173 -14.05 -1.49 -15.62
C ASN A 173 -12.89 -1.42 -14.59
N ASN A 174 -12.05 -2.45 -14.45
CA ASN A 174 -11.01 -2.50 -13.42
C ASN A 174 -10.10 -1.26 -13.42
N GLU A 175 -9.57 -0.86 -14.57
CA GLU A 175 -8.71 0.32 -14.68
C GLU A 175 -9.46 1.62 -14.35
N LYS A 176 -10.73 1.73 -14.75
CA LYS A 176 -11.59 2.87 -14.39
C LYS A 176 -11.75 2.97 -12.88
N ARG A 177 -11.96 1.85 -12.17
CA ARG A 177 -12.08 1.85 -10.71
C ARG A 177 -10.80 2.25 -10.01
N LYS A 178 -9.64 1.80 -10.52
CA LYS A 178 -8.34 2.25 -10.01
C LYS A 178 -8.18 3.76 -10.16
N ASP A 179 -8.56 4.30 -11.31
CA ASP A 179 -8.53 5.74 -11.57
C ASP A 179 -9.49 6.50 -10.62
N GLU A 180 -10.72 6.01 -10.41
CA GLU A 180 -11.70 6.59 -9.48
C GLU A 180 -11.15 6.66 -8.04
N VAL A 181 -10.56 5.57 -7.56
CA VAL A 181 -9.92 5.52 -6.24
C VAL A 181 -8.75 6.52 -6.17
N ALA A 182 -7.87 6.54 -7.17
CA ALA A 182 -6.75 7.48 -7.21
C ALA A 182 -7.23 8.94 -7.25
N GLU A 183 -8.28 9.25 -8.02
CA GLU A 183 -8.88 10.59 -8.08
C GLU A 183 -9.46 11.03 -6.74
N HIS A 184 -10.05 10.11 -5.98
CA HIS A 184 -10.52 10.42 -4.63
C HIS A 184 -9.38 10.88 -3.74
N PHE A 185 -8.25 10.16 -3.72
CA PHE A 185 -7.08 10.58 -2.96
C PHE A 185 -6.42 11.86 -3.49
N VAL A 186 -6.45 12.13 -4.81
CA VAL A 186 -5.99 13.43 -5.34
C VAL A 186 -6.82 14.60 -4.79
N LYS A 187 -8.12 14.40 -4.57
CA LYS A 187 -9.04 15.42 -4.04
C LYS A 187 -8.98 15.53 -2.52
N MET A 188 -8.53 14.48 -1.83
CA MET A 188 -8.41 14.44 -0.38
C MET A 188 -7.24 15.31 0.10
N GLU A 189 -7.48 16.08 1.16
CA GLU A 189 -6.41 16.80 1.84
C GLU A 189 -5.31 15.82 2.27
N ASN A 190 -4.06 16.12 1.93
CA ASN A 190 -2.90 15.26 2.18
C ASN A 190 -2.98 13.85 1.54
N GLY A 191 -3.81 13.63 0.53
CA GLY A 191 -3.97 12.30 -0.06
C GLY A 191 -2.71 11.70 -0.67
N LEU A 192 -1.70 12.54 -1.02
CA LEU A 192 -0.37 12.09 -1.45
C LEU A 192 0.30 11.15 -0.44
N LEU A 193 0.01 11.31 0.85
CA LEU A 193 0.58 10.50 1.93
C LEU A 193 0.18 9.03 1.85
N TYR A 194 -0.95 8.75 1.22
CA TYR A 194 -1.51 7.40 1.07
C TYR A 194 -1.04 6.73 -0.21
N TYR A 195 -0.20 7.39 -1.02
CA TYR A 195 0.32 6.83 -2.27
C TYR A 195 0.96 5.43 -2.10
N PRO A 196 1.79 5.13 -1.08
CA PRO A 196 2.30 3.79 -0.87
C PRO A 196 1.21 2.73 -0.66
N LEU A 197 0.20 3.06 0.14
CA LEU A 197 -0.95 2.18 0.41
C LEU A 197 -1.79 1.99 -0.86
N LEU A 198 -1.95 3.02 -1.66
CA LEU A 198 -2.63 2.95 -2.94
C LEU A 198 -1.94 2.03 -3.92
N VAL A 199 -0.62 2.08 -4.05
CA VAL A 199 0.13 1.16 -4.93
C VAL A 199 -0.16 -0.30 -4.54
N THR A 200 -0.11 -0.61 -3.25
CA THR A 200 -0.45 -1.95 -2.73
C THR A 200 -1.92 -2.31 -3.01
N SER A 201 -2.84 -1.35 -2.84
CA SER A 201 -4.26 -1.54 -3.15
C SER A 201 -4.49 -1.83 -4.63
N MET A 202 -3.77 -1.17 -5.54
CA MET A 202 -3.86 -1.43 -6.98
C MET A 202 -3.35 -2.82 -7.35
N ALA A 203 -2.28 -3.30 -6.69
CA ALA A 203 -1.83 -4.68 -6.87
C ALA A 203 -2.88 -5.69 -6.40
N MET A 204 -3.57 -5.41 -5.29
CA MET A 204 -4.69 -6.23 -4.83
C MET A 204 -5.87 -6.21 -5.81
N TYR A 205 -6.15 -5.07 -6.47
CA TYR A 205 -7.16 -5.00 -7.54
C TYR A 205 -6.82 -5.95 -8.68
N ASP A 206 -5.56 -5.97 -9.10
CA ASP A 206 -5.10 -6.85 -10.18
C ASP A 206 -5.15 -8.33 -9.79
N ASP A 207 -4.74 -8.66 -8.58
CA ASP A 207 -4.83 -10.03 -8.06
C ASP A 207 -6.29 -10.52 -8.01
N LEU A 208 -7.20 -9.70 -7.47
CA LEU A 208 -8.62 -10.00 -7.41
C LEU A 208 -9.23 -10.11 -8.81
N ALA A 209 -8.94 -9.15 -9.69
CA ALA A 209 -9.44 -9.16 -11.07
C ALA A 209 -8.96 -10.40 -11.83
N SER A 210 -7.70 -10.80 -11.66
CA SER A 210 -7.14 -12.02 -12.26
C SER A 210 -7.85 -13.28 -11.78
N GLY A 211 -8.02 -13.43 -10.45
CA GLY A 211 -8.71 -14.58 -9.86
C GLY A 211 -10.17 -14.68 -10.30
N PHE A 212 -10.90 -13.56 -10.27
CA PHE A 212 -12.30 -13.50 -10.71
C PHE A 212 -12.42 -13.72 -12.22
N ALA A 213 -11.55 -13.12 -13.04
CA ALA A 213 -11.53 -13.32 -14.49
C ALA A 213 -11.32 -14.79 -14.85
N ALA A 214 -10.44 -15.49 -14.13
CA ALA A 214 -10.25 -16.93 -14.30
C ALA A 214 -11.50 -17.73 -13.94
N ALA A 215 -12.18 -17.38 -12.85
CA ALA A 215 -13.39 -18.04 -12.38
C ALA A 215 -14.62 -17.83 -13.30
N VAL A 216 -14.76 -16.65 -13.93
CA VAL A 216 -15.94 -16.31 -14.76
C VAL A 216 -15.75 -16.52 -16.26
N LYS A 217 -14.63 -17.13 -16.69
CA LYS A 217 -14.40 -17.47 -18.10
C LYS A 217 -15.62 -18.18 -18.69
N ASN A 218 -15.85 -17.96 -19.98
CA ASN A 218 -16.94 -18.61 -20.71
C ASN A 218 -16.46 -19.81 -21.54
N THR A 219 -15.32 -20.37 -21.16
CA THR A 219 -14.63 -21.41 -21.91
C THR A 219 -14.44 -22.66 -21.07
N ILE A 220 -14.69 -23.82 -21.67
CA ILE A 220 -14.39 -25.13 -21.11
C ILE A 220 -13.21 -25.70 -21.88
N GLU A 221 -12.12 -25.99 -21.20
CA GLU A 221 -10.98 -26.71 -21.78
C GLU A 221 -11.30 -28.21 -21.77
N LEU A 222 -11.25 -28.83 -22.96
CA LEU A 222 -11.44 -30.27 -23.09
C LEU A 222 -10.06 -30.95 -22.96
N PRO A 223 -9.97 -32.08 -22.24
CA PRO A 223 -8.70 -32.78 -22.06
C PRO A 223 -8.11 -33.19 -23.41
N GLU A 224 -6.78 -33.20 -23.50
CA GLU A 224 -6.09 -33.72 -24.67
C GLU A 224 -6.48 -35.18 -24.92
N LEU A 225 -6.58 -35.54 -26.20
CA LEU A 225 -6.86 -36.92 -26.58
C LEU A 225 -5.65 -37.75 -26.17
N ARG A 226 -5.86 -38.73 -25.29
CA ARG A 226 -4.81 -39.72 -25.05
C ARG A 226 -4.53 -40.44 -26.38
N PRO A 227 -3.26 -40.67 -26.74
CA PRO A 227 -2.95 -41.48 -27.89
C PRO A 227 -3.67 -42.82 -27.73
N LEU A 228 -4.39 -43.21 -28.79
CA LEU A 228 -5.05 -44.51 -28.82
C LEU A 228 -3.97 -45.57 -28.61
N PRO A 229 -4.22 -46.64 -27.83
CA PRO A 229 -3.30 -47.75 -27.76
C PRO A 229 -3.01 -48.19 -29.19
N ALA A 230 -1.74 -48.14 -29.60
CA ALA A 230 -1.33 -48.65 -30.89
C ALA A 230 -1.78 -50.12 -30.90
N GLY A 231 -2.71 -50.46 -31.80
CA GLY A 231 -3.27 -51.79 -31.88
C GLY A 231 -2.13 -52.79 -31.99
N ASP A 232 -2.14 -53.78 -31.09
CA ASP A 232 -1.16 -54.84 -30.90
C ASP A 232 -0.17 -54.99 -32.06
N GLU A 233 0.95 -54.24 -32.00
CA GLU A 233 2.17 -54.72 -32.64
C GLU A 233 2.59 -55.94 -31.83
N GLU A 234 2.21 -57.11 -32.34
CA GLU A 234 2.64 -58.40 -31.84
C GLU A 234 4.13 -58.36 -31.46
N SER A 235 4.39 -58.56 -30.16
CA SER A 235 5.51 -59.34 -29.67
C SER A 235 6.85 -59.13 -30.40
N ARG A 236 7.42 -57.93 -30.31
CA ARG A 236 8.89 -57.81 -30.33
C ARG A 236 9.39 -57.81 -28.90
N SER A 237 9.98 -58.94 -28.53
CA SER A 237 10.68 -59.15 -27.26
C SER A 237 11.61 -57.98 -26.92
N PRO A 238 11.71 -57.57 -25.65
CA PRO A 238 12.68 -56.55 -25.25
C PRO A 238 14.08 -57.14 -25.31
N GLU A 239 14.81 -56.90 -26.40
CA GLU A 239 16.26 -57.03 -26.39
C GLU A 239 16.84 -55.93 -25.51
N ILE A 240 17.45 -56.36 -24.41
CA ILE A 240 18.22 -55.54 -23.48
C ILE A 240 19.46 -55.05 -24.24
N SER A 241 19.41 -53.83 -24.80
CA SER A 241 20.63 -53.13 -25.22
C SER A 241 20.94 -52.03 -24.20
N THR A 242 22.02 -52.24 -23.46
CA THR A 242 22.69 -51.27 -22.60
C THR A 242 23.17 -50.05 -23.37
N ALA A 243 22.89 -48.87 -22.81
CA ALA A 243 23.63 -47.61 -22.87
C ALA A 243 23.95 -46.99 -24.24
N GLU A 244 23.34 -45.83 -24.54
CA GLU A 244 24.10 -44.56 -24.63
C GLU A 244 23.18 -43.33 -24.76
N ASN A 245 23.53 -42.28 -24.01
CA ASN A 245 22.92 -40.95 -24.03
C ASN A 245 23.03 -40.30 -25.43
N LYS A 246 21.94 -40.34 -26.20
CA LYS A 246 21.70 -39.37 -27.29
C LYS A 246 20.33 -38.73 -27.11
N ARG A 247 20.32 -37.41 -26.92
CA ARG A 247 19.11 -36.58 -26.97
C ARG A 247 18.38 -36.87 -28.30
N PRO A 248 17.09 -37.18 -28.29
CA PRO A 248 16.34 -37.34 -29.53
C PRO A 248 16.12 -35.96 -30.17
N THR A 249 16.60 -35.82 -31.40
CA THR A 249 16.27 -34.72 -32.30
C THR A 249 14.78 -34.78 -32.64
N PRO A 250 14.05 -33.65 -32.73
CA PRO A 250 12.63 -33.66 -33.07
C PRO A 250 12.47 -33.92 -34.58
N GLU A 251 12.57 -35.19 -34.98
CA GLU A 251 12.24 -35.59 -36.35
C GLU A 251 10.73 -35.77 -36.51
N LYS A 252 10.20 -34.96 -37.43
CA LYS A 252 9.02 -35.14 -38.26
C LYS A 252 7.75 -35.63 -37.56
N LYS A 253 6.80 -34.69 -37.44
CA LYS A 253 5.37 -34.95 -37.32
C LYS A 253 4.91 -35.84 -38.48
N GLU A 254 4.98 -37.15 -38.32
CA GLU A 254 4.22 -38.07 -39.16
C GLU A 254 2.74 -37.86 -38.89
N ASP A 255 1.99 -37.70 -39.97
CA ASP A 255 0.55 -37.55 -39.98
C ASP A 255 -0.10 -38.76 -39.28
N VAL A 256 -0.66 -38.52 -38.09
CA VAL A 256 -1.62 -39.40 -37.40
C VAL A 256 -2.88 -39.48 -38.26
N LYS A 257 -2.82 -40.27 -39.34
CA LYS A 257 -3.89 -40.48 -40.32
C LYS A 257 -4.30 -41.94 -40.45
N LYS A 258 -3.99 -42.78 -39.46
CA LYS A 258 -4.75 -44.02 -39.25
C LYS A 258 -5.75 -43.74 -38.13
N ALA A 259 -6.97 -43.39 -38.54
CA ALA A 259 -8.14 -43.50 -37.66
C ALA A 259 -8.10 -44.91 -37.08
N GLY A 260 -7.91 -45.02 -35.76
CA GLY A 260 -7.98 -46.30 -35.08
C GLY A 260 -9.29 -46.99 -35.43
N ASP A 261 -9.26 -48.31 -35.54
CA ASP A 261 -10.43 -49.15 -35.75
C ASP A 261 -11.62 -48.62 -34.93
N PRO A 262 -12.76 -48.24 -35.56
CA PRO A 262 -13.93 -47.77 -34.84
C PRO A 262 -14.32 -48.66 -33.66
N ALA A 263 -14.15 -49.98 -33.77
CA ALA A 263 -14.43 -50.91 -32.68
C ALA A 263 -13.50 -50.69 -31.47
N ALA A 264 -12.20 -50.48 -31.71
CA ALA A 264 -11.23 -50.16 -30.66
C ALA A 264 -11.55 -48.83 -29.96
N ILE A 265 -12.02 -47.82 -30.69
CA ILE A 265 -12.40 -46.53 -30.10
C ILE A 265 -13.67 -46.65 -29.26
N HIS A 266 -14.68 -47.39 -29.73
CA HIS A 266 -15.88 -47.68 -28.92
C HIS A 266 -15.53 -48.46 -27.65
N LYS A 267 -14.65 -49.46 -27.76
CA LYS A 267 -14.13 -50.20 -26.61
C LYS A 267 -13.47 -49.26 -25.61
N HIS A 268 -12.59 -48.37 -26.06
CA HIS A 268 -11.95 -47.37 -25.22
C HIS A 268 -12.96 -46.43 -24.54
N ILE A 269 -13.96 -45.93 -25.26
CA ILE A 269 -15.04 -45.11 -24.69
C ILE A 269 -15.76 -45.86 -23.57
N ASN A 270 -16.13 -47.12 -23.79
CA ASN A 270 -16.82 -47.94 -22.81
C ASN A 270 -15.94 -48.24 -21.58
N GLU A 271 -14.64 -48.48 -21.77
CA GLU A 271 -13.67 -48.63 -20.68
C GLU A 271 -13.54 -47.36 -19.85
N GLN A 272 -13.47 -46.19 -20.49
CA GLN A 272 -13.42 -44.91 -19.78
C GLN A 272 -14.73 -44.60 -19.04
N LEU A 273 -15.89 -44.95 -19.61
CA LEU A 273 -17.18 -44.84 -18.92
C LEU A 273 -17.26 -45.78 -17.72
N ALA A 274 -16.80 -47.02 -17.85
CA ALA A 274 -16.74 -47.98 -16.73
C ALA A 274 -15.78 -47.49 -15.64
N LEU A 275 -14.63 -46.93 -16.03
CA LEU A 275 -13.70 -46.30 -15.11
C LEU A 275 -14.34 -45.12 -14.38
N ALA A 276 -14.98 -44.18 -15.09
CA ALA A 276 -15.67 -43.04 -14.47
C ALA A 276 -16.74 -43.50 -13.46
N LYS A 277 -17.55 -44.51 -13.80
CA LYS A 277 -18.53 -45.10 -12.88
C LYS A 277 -17.89 -45.69 -11.62
N LYS A 278 -16.81 -46.45 -11.80
CA LYS A 278 -16.05 -47.02 -10.67
C LYS A 278 -15.50 -45.92 -9.77
N LEU A 279 -14.96 -44.85 -10.35
CA LEU A 279 -14.40 -43.73 -9.59
C LEU A 279 -15.47 -42.94 -8.84
N ILE A 280 -16.64 -42.72 -9.44
CA ILE A 280 -17.79 -42.11 -8.76
C ILE A 280 -18.16 -42.92 -7.51
N GLN A 281 -18.19 -44.26 -7.60
CA GLN A 281 -18.48 -45.14 -6.46
C GLN A 281 -17.38 -45.14 -5.39
N GLN A 282 -16.15 -44.76 -5.76
CA GLN A 282 -14.98 -44.72 -4.87
C GLN A 282 -14.69 -43.32 -4.32
N LEU A 283 -15.52 -42.32 -4.64
CA LEU A 283 -15.33 -40.97 -4.12
C LEU A 283 -15.37 -40.97 -2.57
N PRO A 284 -14.49 -40.21 -1.92
CA PRO A 284 -14.48 -40.11 -0.45
C PRO A 284 -15.79 -39.48 0.06
N PRO A 285 -16.04 -39.39 1.37
CA PRO A 285 -17.15 -38.58 1.89
C PRO A 285 -17.07 -37.12 1.39
N VAL A 286 -18.22 -36.48 1.13
CA VAL A 286 -18.27 -35.10 0.58
C VAL A 286 -17.54 -34.10 1.47
N ALA A 287 -17.68 -34.25 2.79
CA ALA A 287 -17.03 -33.40 3.79
C ALA A 287 -15.52 -33.62 3.93
N SER A 288 -14.92 -34.55 3.18
CA SER A 288 -13.50 -34.91 3.26
C SER A 288 -12.66 -34.03 2.34
N PHE A 289 -12.43 -32.78 2.74
CA PHE A 289 -11.48 -31.87 2.11
C PHE A 289 -10.70 -31.07 3.16
N PRO A 290 -9.45 -30.67 2.90
CA PRO A 290 -8.66 -29.89 3.84
C PRO A 290 -9.24 -28.48 4.03
N ALA A 291 -8.96 -27.86 5.18
CA ALA A 291 -9.28 -26.45 5.38
C ALA A 291 -8.52 -25.57 4.37
N PRO A 292 -9.12 -24.49 3.85
CA PRO A 292 -8.42 -23.53 3.01
C PRO A 292 -7.24 -22.88 3.75
N PRO A 293 -6.19 -22.43 3.04
CA PRO A 293 -5.11 -21.66 3.64
C PRO A 293 -5.65 -20.38 4.29
N ALA A 294 -5.26 -20.11 5.53
CA ALA A 294 -5.65 -18.88 6.22
C ALA A 294 -4.74 -17.73 5.80
N ARG A 295 -5.32 -16.58 5.44
CA ARG A 295 -4.56 -15.37 5.13
C ARG A 295 -4.28 -14.52 6.36
N SER A 296 -3.13 -13.85 6.35
CA SER A 296 -2.88 -12.75 7.28
C SER A 296 -3.68 -11.51 6.88
N LEU A 297 -4.47 -10.97 7.81
CA LEU A 297 -5.35 -9.81 7.59
C LEU A 297 -4.70 -8.47 8.00
N GLY A 298 -3.60 -8.54 8.74
CA GLY A 298 -2.86 -7.38 9.23
C GLY A 298 -2.06 -6.67 8.14
N PHE A 299 -1.71 -5.41 8.38
CA PHE A 299 -0.81 -4.64 7.53
C PHE A 299 0.53 -5.36 7.35
N CYS A 300 1.00 -6.04 8.38
CA CYS A 300 2.22 -6.83 8.35
C CYS A 300 2.20 -7.97 7.35
N GLY A 301 1.07 -8.70 7.25
CA GLY A 301 0.91 -9.75 6.26
C GLY A 301 0.90 -9.21 4.83
N THR A 302 0.30 -8.03 4.66
CA THR A 302 0.23 -7.32 3.37
C THR A 302 1.62 -6.86 2.90
N CYS A 303 2.50 -6.56 3.85
CA CYS A 303 3.87 -6.11 3.60
C CYS A 303 4.86 -7.26 3.32
N ASP A 304 4.59 -8.46 3.81
CA ASP A 304 5.46 -9.61 3.62
C ASP A 304 5.22 -10.28 2.26
N THR A 305 5.94 -9.80 1.24
CA THR A 305 5.90 -10.36 -0.12
C THR A 305 6.22 -11.86 -0.18
N SER A 306 7.02 -12.38 0.76
CA SER A 306 7.39 -13.79 0.82
C SER A 306 6.23 -14.64 1.37
N LEU A 307 5.55 -14.12 2.40
CA LEU A 307 4.31 -14.71 2.93
C LEU A 307 3.23 -14.72 1.85
N LEU A 308 2.98 -13.60 1.17
CA LEU A 308 1.98 -13.52 0.10
C LEU A 308 2.27 -14.51 -1.03
N ALA A 309 3.53 -14.65 -1.44
CA ALA A 309 3.92 -15.62 -2.45
C ALA A 309 3.70 -17.07 -1.98
N ARG A 310 3.95 -17.35 -0.69
CA ARG A 310 3.69 -18.67 -0.08
C ARG A 310 2.19 -18.96 0.01
N GLU A 311 1.39 -18.01 0.47
CA GLU A 311 -0.06 -18.12 0.55
C GLU A 311 -0.66 -18.40 -0.84
N ARG A 312 -0.25 -17.69 -1.89
CA ARG A 312 -0.70 -17.96 -3.27
C ARG A 312 -0.35 -19.37 -3.77
N ARG A 313 0.82 -19.90 -3.40
CA ARG A 313 1.19 -21.29 -3.74
C ARG A 313 0.32 -22.28 -2.98
N GLN A 314 0.05 -22.02 -1.71
CA GLN A 314 -0.83 -22.85 -0.88
C GLN A 314 -2.27 -22.83 -1.41
N ASP A 315 -2.76 -21.68 -1.90
CA ASP A 315 -4.08 -21.57 -2.54
C ASP A 315 -4.17 -22.50 -3.76
N GLY A 316 -3.14 -22.53 -4.62
CA GLY A 316 -3.10 -23.42 -5.79
C GLY A 316 -3.12 -24.91 -5.41
N ILE A 317 -2.24 -25.32 -4.48
CA ILE A 317 -2.17 -26.71 -3.99
C ILE A 317 -3.49 -27.13 -3.34
N TRP A 318 -4.07 -26.24 -2.53
CA TRP A 318 -5.34 -26.49 -1.88
C TRP A 318 -6.47 -26.61 -2.89
N LEU A 319 -6.52 -25.75 -3.90
CA LEU A 319 -7.55 -25.79 -4.94
C LEU A 319 -7.52 -27.10 -5.72
N GLU A 320 -6.33 -27.55 -6.12
CA GLU A 320 -6.15 -28.85 -6.78
C GLU A 320 -6.62 -30.01 -5.89
N THR A 321 -6.32 -29.95 -4.58
CA THR A 321 -6.74 -30.96 -3.61
C THR A 321 -8.25 -30.92 -3.36
N TYR A 322 -8.83 -29.72 -3.28
CA TYR A 322 -10.26 -29.50 -3.04
C TYR A 322 -11.10 -30.00 -4.23
N GLN A 323 -10.66 -29.74 -5.45
CA GLN A 323 -11.31 -30.22 -6.67
C GLN A 323 -11.06 -31.71 -6.94
N GLY A 324 -9.87 -32.19 -6.61
CA GLY A 324 -9.50 -33.59 -6.46
C GLY A 324 -10.05 -34.54 -7.53
N GLU A 325 -10.66 -35.62 -7.06
CA GLU A 325 -11.18 -36.71 -7.89
C GLU A 325 -12.40 -36.30 -8.72
N GLU A 326 -13.23 -35.38 -8.23
CA GLU A 326 -14.40 -34.89 -8.95
C GLU A 326 -14.00 -34.22 -10.29
N GLN A 327 -12.98 -33.35 -10.26
CA GLN A 327 -12.46 -32.71 -11.47
C GLN A 327 -11.81 -33.72 -12.43
N ARG A 328 -11.14 -34.75 -11.88
CA ARG A 328 -10.56 -35.84 -12.68
C ARG A 328 -11.64 -36.64 -13.41
N ILE A 329 -12.73 -36.98 -12.72
CA ILE A 329 -13.87 -37.70 -13.32
C ILE A 329 -14.55 -36.83 -14.38
N ALA A 330 -14.81 -35.55 -14.07
CA ALA A 330 -15.35 -34.60 -15.05
C ALA A 330 -14.47 -34.50 -16.30
N GLY A 331 -13.15 -34.45 -16.12
CA GLY A 331 -12.17 -34.52 -17.22
C GLY A 331 -12.35 -35.77 -18.09
N ILE A 332 -12.45 -36.96 -17.49
CA ILE A 332 -12.69 -38.22 -18.25
C ILE A 332 -13.98 -38.12 -19.07
N LEU A 333 -15.07 -37.66 -18.46
CA LEU A 333 -16.37 -37.52 -19.12
C LEU A 333 -16.32 -36.53 -20.29
N LEU A 334 -15.68 -35.38 -20.10
CA LEU A 334 -15.46 -34.39 -21.16
C LEU A 334 -14.59 -34.93 -22.30
N GLY A 335 -13.59 -35.76 -21.98
CA GLY A 335 -12.74 -36.45 -22.97
C GLY A 335 -13.50 -37.48 -23.80
N ILE A 336 -14.43 -38.21 -23.19
CA ILE A 336 -15.33 -39.13 -23.90
C ILE A 336 -16.19 -38.36 -24.89
N GLU A 337 -16.83 -37.27 -24.46
CA GLU A 337 -17.68 -36.46 -25.34
C GLU A 337 -16.88 -35.79 -26.46
N ARG A 338 -15.66 -35.33 -26.18
CA ARG A 338 -14.73 -34.85 -27.22
C ARG A 338 -14.46 -35.94 -28.25
N THR A 339 -14.20 -37.17 -27.81
CA THR A 339 -13.91 -38.30 -28.69
C THR A 339 -15.12 -38.66 -29.55
N LYS A 340 -16.32 -38.79 -28.96
CA LYS A 340 -17.58 -39.02 -29.70
C LYS A 340 -17.83 -37.95 -30.76
N ALA A 341 -17.69 -36.67 -30.40
CA ALA A 341 -17.90 -35.57 -31.33
C ALA A 341 -16.91 -35.58 -32.50
N LEU A 342 -15.66 -36.01 -32.27
CA LEU A 342 -14.66 -36.15 -33.34
C LEU A 342 -14.98 -37.29 -34.31
N LEU A 343 -15.69 -38.32 -33.85
CA LEU A 343 -16.17 -39.45 -34.66
C LEU A 343 -17.52 -39.17 -35.33
N GLY A 344 -18.14 -38.02 -35.06
CA GLY A 344 -19.50 -37.72 -35.52
C GLY A 344 -20.58 -38.54 -34.81
N GLN A 345 -20.28 -39.10 -33.63
CA GLN A 345 -21.26 -39.81 -32.81
C GLN A 345 -22.07 -38.84 -31.98
N GLU A 346 -23.37 -39.11 -31.86
CA GLU A 346 -24.25 -38.33 -30.99
C GLU A 346 -23.95 -38.59 -29.51
N SER A 347 -24.08 -37.54 -28.71
CA SER A 347 -24.05 -37.67 -27.26
C SER A 347 -25.28 -38.45 -26.81
N ASN A 348 -25.09 -39.38 -25.88
CA ASN A 348 -26.17 -40.11 -25.24
C ASN A 348 -26.39 -39.55 -23.82
N ASN A 349 -27.53 -39.88 -23.21
CA ASN A 349 -27.87 -39.40 -21.85
C ASN A 349 -26.85 -39.78 -20.77
N SER A 350 -25.96 -40.75 -21.04
CA SER A 350 -24.96 -41.23 -20.08
C SER A 350 -23.99 -40.15 -19.58
N PHE A 351 -23.73 -39.10 -20.38
CA PHE A 351 -22.87 -38.00 -19.94
C PHE A 351 -23.54 -37.22 -18.81
N ALA A 352 -24.79 -36.79 -19.01
CA ALA A 352 -25.54 -36.05 -18.00
C ALA A 352 -25.81 -36.91 -16.75
N GLU A 353 -26.14 -38.19 -16.93
CA GLU A 353 -26.35 -39.14 -15.83
C GLU A 353 -25.13 -39.30 -14.92
N LEU A 354 -23.91 -39.25 -15.48
CA LEU A 354 -22.67 -39.38 -14.71
C LEU A 354 -22.12 -38.05 -14.21
N LEU A 355 -22.36 -36.95 -14.93
CA LEU A 355 -21.86 -35.63 -14.54
C LEU A 355 -22.74 -34.98 -13.46
N ASN A 356 -24.06 -35.17 -13.51
CA ASN A 356 -24.98 -34.59 -12.52
C ASN A 356 -24.63 -34.95 -11.06
N PRO A 357 -24.33 -36.21 -10.71
CA PRO A 357 -23.89 -36.56 -9.35
C PRO A 357 -22.58 -35.89 -8.95
N ILE A 358 -21.63 -35.70 -9.88
CA ILE A 358 -20.36 -35.01 -9.62
C ILE A 358 -20.60 -33.54 -9.31
N THR A 359 -21.42 -32.88 -10.13
CA THR A 359 -21.77 -31.47 -9.94
C THR A 359 -22.58 -31.24 -8.66
N ALA A 360 -23.58 -32.07 -8.38
CA ALA A 360 -24.35 -32.00 -7.14
C ALA A 360 -23.46 -32.20 -5.90
N ARG A 361 -22.49 -33.10 -6.00
CA ARG A 361 -21.51 -33.32 -4.95
C ARG A 361 -20.59 -32.12 -4.75
N MET A 362 -20.10 -31.48 -5.81
CA MET A 362 -19.31 -30.25 -5.70
C MET A 362 -20.12 -29.11 -5.08
N GLU A 363 -21.42 -29.01 -5.39
CA GLU A 363 -22.32 -28.02 -4.79
C GLU A 363 -22.46 -28.26 -3.28
N GLU A 364 -22.58 -29.53 -2.88
CA GLU A 364 -22.59 -29.90 -1.47
C GLU A 364 -21.25 -29.62 -0.77
N LYS A 365 -20.10 -29.83 -1.44
CA LYS A 365 -18.78 -29.43 -0.91
C LYS A 365 -18.74 -27.92 -0.67
N ASP A 366 -19.23 -27.12 -1.62
CA ASP A 366 -19.26 -25.67 -1.51
C ASP A 366 -20.18 -25.20 -0.37
N ASN A 367 -21.34 -25.86 -0.19
CA ASN A 367 -22.22 -25.60 0.96
C ASN A 367 -21.50 -25.88 2.30
N ILE A 368 -20.83 -27.03 2.42
CA ILE A 368 -20.07 -27.40 3.62
C ILE A 368 -18.91 -26.42 3.84
N LEU A 369 -18.23 -25.99 2.77
CA LEU A 369 -17.15 -25.00 2.82
C LEU A 369 -17.67 -23.65 3.34
N LEU A 370 -18.80 -23.18 2.81
CA LEU A 370 -19.46 -21.94 3.23
C LEU A 370 -20.04 -22.01 4.65
N GLU A 371 -20.49 -23.18 5.08
CA GLU A 371 -20.97 -23.40 6.45
C GLU A 371 -19.82 -23.38 7.45
N LYS A 372 -18.75 -24.15 7.18
CA LYS A 372 -17.60 -24.28 8.09
C LYS A 372 -16.73 -23.04 8.15
N PHE A 373 -16.50 -22.38 7.01
CA PHE A 373 -15.46 -21.35 6.90
C PHE A 373 -15.98 -19.99 6.39
N GLY A 374 -17.23 -19.90 5.93
CA GLY A 374 -17.79 -18.66 5.35
C GLY A 374 -17.95 -17.52 6.36
N HIS A 375 -17.80 -17.79 7.66
CA HIS A 375 -17.84 -16.78 8.73
C HIS A 375 -16.45 -16.22 9.09
N ASP A 376 -15.37 -16.76 8.51
CA ASP A 376 -14.01 -16.35 8.79
C ASP A 376 -13.39 -15.63 7.59
N LEU A 377 -13.07 -14.36 7.82
CA LEU A 377 -12.58 -13.44 6.80
C LEU A 377 -11.26 -13.91 6.17
N ARG A 378 -10.45 -14.69 6.90
CA ARG A 378 -9.15 -15.22 6.44
C ARG A 378 -9.27 -16.15 5.23
N TYR A 379 -10.44 -16.75 5.02
CA TYR A 379 -10.71 -17.68 3.93
C TYR A 379 -11.60 -17.08 2.83
N SER A 380 -12.16 -15.89 3.06
CA SER A 380 -13.22 -15.32 2.23
C SER A 380 -12.84 -15.20 0.75
N GLN A 381 -11.62 -14.75 0.43
CA GLN A 381 -11.18 -14.55 -0.95
C GLN A 381 -11.12 -15.87 -1.74
N ILE A 382 -10.49 -16.91 -1.19
CA ILE A 382 -10.36 -18.20 -1.88
C ILE A 382 -11.71 -18.91 -2.01
N ILE A 383 -12.54 -18.85 -0.96
CA ILE A 383 -13.91 -19.41 -0.99
C ILE A 383 -14.73 -18.71 -2.09
N CYS A 384 -14.65 -17.38 -2.21
CA CYS A 384 -15.38 -16.66 -3.25
C CYS A 384 -14.99 -17.11 -4.66
N ILE A 385 -13.69 -17.24 -4.94
CA ILE A 385 -13.21 -17.66 -6.26
C ILE A 385 -13.67 -19.08 -6.60
N VAL A 386 -13.62 -20.00 -5.62
CA VAL A 386 -14.04 -21.40 -5.83
C VAL A 386 -15.53 -21.52 -6.10
N VAL A 387 -16.36 -20.94 -5.24
CA VAL A 387 -17.83 -21.00 -5.39
C VAL A 387 -18.26 -20.33 -6.71
N LEU A 388 -17.66 -19.18 -7.05
CA LEU A 388 -17.93 -18.49 -8.31
C LEU A 388 -17.52 -19.33 -9.52
N GLY A 389 -16.32 -19.93 -9.49
CA GLY A 389 -15.82 -20.79 -10.56
C GLY A 389 -16.68 -22.03 -10.77
N HIS A 390 -17.13 -22.66 -9.69
CA HIS A 390 -18.02 -23.82 -9.78
C HIS A 390 -19.41 -23.44 -10.30
N GLU A 391 -20.04 -22.37 -9.79
CA GLU A 391 -21.31 -21.89 -10.35
C GLU A 391 -21.20 -21.56 -11.84
N ARG A 392 -20.07 -20.94 -12.25
CA ARG A 392 -19.83 -20.65 -13.66
C ARG A 392 -19.73 -21.93 -14.46
N GLN A 393 -18.94 -22.90 -14.02
CA GLN A 393 -18.78 -24.18 -14.69
C GLN A 393 -20.12 -24.90 -14.88
N ARG A 394 -20.99 -24.90 -13.86
CA ARG A 394 -22.36 -25.44 -13.96
C ARG A 394 -23.15 -24.79 -15.06
N GLN A 395 -23.20 -23.45 -15.06
CA GLN A 395 -23.92 -22.69 -16.08
C GLN A 395 -23.38 -22.98 -17.48
N LEU A 396 -22.06 -23.05 -17.65
CA LEU A 396 -21.46 -23.37 -18.94
C LEU A 396 -21.85 -24.77 -19.39
N LEU A 397 -21.86 -25.78 -18.50
CA LEU A 397 -22.28 -27.15 -18.81
C LEU A 397 -23.78 -27.28 -19.15
N GLY A 398 -24.55 -26.19 -19.10
CA GLY A 398 -26.00 -26.19 -19.30
C GLY A 398 -26.78 -26.68 -18.07
N MET A 399 -26.13 -26.71 -16.91
CA MET A 399 -26.71 -27.12 -15.63
C MET A 399 -27.03 -25.87 -14.80
N GLY A 400 -28.19 -25.81 -14.13
CA GLY A 400 -28.41 -24.79 -13.09
C GLY A 400 -29.24 -23.57 -13.46
N THR A 401 -30.15 -23.64 -14.44
CA THR A 401 -31.21 -22.61 -14.54
C THR A 401 -32.15 -22.66 -13.33
N GLU A 402 -32.32 -23.83 -12.71
CA GLU A 402 -33.29 -24.03 -11.62
C GLU A 402 -32.68 -24.03 -10.21
N SER A 403 -31.38 -24.29 -10.06
CA SER A 403 -30.73 -24.32 -8.74
C SER A 403 -30.52 -22.91 -8.17
N PRO A 404 -30.80 -22.71 -6.86
CA PRO A 404 -30.47 -21.47 -6.16
C PRO A 404 -28.98 -21.14 -6.29
N SER A 405 -28.64 -19.87 -6.45
CA SER A 405 -27.25 -19.42 -6.44
C SER A 405 -26.72 -19.37 -4.99
N LEU A 406 -25.56 -19.97 -4.77
CA LEU A 406 -24.73 -19.87 -3.58
C LEU A 406 -24.02 -18.50 -3.48
N LEU A 407 -23.93 -17.73 -4.57
CA LEU A 407 -23.34 -16.39 -4.56
C LEU A 407 -24.02 -15.47 -3.54
N LEU A 408 -25.35 -15.43 -3.50
CA LEU A 408 -26.07 -14.54 -2.59
C LEU A 408 -25.85 -14.90 -1.10
N PRO A 409 -25.98 -16.18 -0.67
CA PRO A 409 -25.57 -16.60 0.67
C PRO A 409 -24.11 -16.27 1.01
N LEU A 410 -23.18 -16.54 0.09
CA LEU A 410 -21.77 -16.23 0.23
C LEU A 410 -21.55 -14.74 0.49
N MET A 411 -22.14 -13.89 -0.36
CA MET A 411 -22.08 -12.43 -0.29
C MET A 411 -22.56 -11.92 1.07
N LYS A 412 -23.71 -12.42 1.55
CA LYS A 412 -24.27 -12.05 2.86
C LYS A 412 -23.36 -12.47 4.01
N LYS A 413 -22.86 -13.71 3.99
CA LYS A 413 -21.96 -14.24 5.03
C LYS A 413 -20.63 -13.49 5.08
N ALA A 414 -20.00 -13.28 3.93
CA ALA A 414 -18.72 -12.57 3.84
C ALA A 414 -18.84 -11.11 4.28
N GLY A 415 -19.91 -10.41 3.86
CA GLY A 415 -20.18 -9.03 4.28
C GLY A 415 -20.43 -8.91 5.79
N ALA A 416 -21.25 -9.81 6.36
CA ALA A 416 -21.51 -9.84 7.81
C ALA A 416 -20.25 -10.20 8.62
N ALA A 417 -19.47 -11.17 8.15
CA ALA A 417 -18.20 -11.55 8.76
C ALA A 417 -17.19 -10.41 8.75
N TYR A 418 -17.04 -9.71 7.62
CA TYR A 418 -16.17 -8.55 7.51
C TYR A 418 -16.57 -7.46 8.50
N LYS A 419 -17.84 -7.04 8.48
CA LYS A 419 -18.32 -5.97 9.37
C LYS A 419 -18.11 -6.31 10.83
N LYS A 420 -18.57 -7.50 11.25
CA LYS A 420 -18.40 -7.97 12.63
C LYS A 420 -16.92 -7.98 13.04
N TYR A 421 -16.06 -8.56 12.20
CA TYR A 421 -14.63 -8.64 12.50
C TYR A 421 -13.98 -7.25 12.55
N PHE A 422 -14.36 -6.34 11.64
CA PHE A 422 -13.88 -4.97 11.64
C PHE A 422 -14.26 -4.23 12.92
N ASP A 423 -15.53 -4.29 13.32
CA ASP A 423 -16.03 -3.67 14.55
C ASP A 423 -15.29 -4.23 15.79
N GLU A 424 -15.09 -5.55 15.85
CA GLU A 424 -14.30 -6.21 16.91
C GLU A 424 -12.84 -5.73 16.94
N GLN A 425 -12.20 -5.54 15.76
CA GLN A 425 -10.81 -5.05 15.70
C GLN A 425 -10.70 -3.56 16.05
N VAL A 426 -11.71 -2.75 15.74
CA VAL A 426 -11.82 -1.35 16.17
C VAL A 426 -11.97 -1.25 17.68
N GLU A 427 -12.85 -2.06 18.28
CA GLU A 427 -13.02 -2.12 19.73
C GLU A 427 -11.75 -2.60 20.43
N ALA A 428 -11.11 -3.64 19.89
CA ALA A 428 -9.86 -4.19 20.39
C ALA A 428 -8.63 -3.32 20.14
N LYS A 429 -8.77 -2.15 19.50
CA LYS A 429 -7.68 -1.23 19.16
C LYS A 429 -6.55 -1.88 18.33
N ASN A 430 -6.90 -2.81 17.44
CA ASN A 430 -5.91 -3.50 16.61
C ASN A 430 -5.48 -2.61 15.43
N HIS A 431 -4.55 -1.69 15.68
CA HIS A 431 -4.06 -0.70 14.73
C HIS A 431 -3.46 -1.33 13.47
N ASP A 432 -2.79 -2.49 13.59
CA ASP A 432 -2.24 -3.25 12.46
C ASP A 432 -3.33 -3.68 11.47
N PHE A 433 -4.50 -4.09 11.96
CA PHE A 433 -5.61 -4.49 11.08
C PHE A 433 -6.41 -3.27 10.62
N VAL A 434 -6.84 -2.40 11.53
CA VAL A 434 -7.76 -1.30 11.21
C VAL A 434 -7.10 -0.30 10.27
N LEU A 435 -5.80 -0.02 10.43
CA LEU A 435 -5.09 0.90 9.53
C LEU A 435 -4.58 0.20 8.25
N ASN A 436 -4.90 -1.08 8.04
CA ASN A 436 -4.58 -1.81 6.80
C ASN A 436 -5.55 -1.43 5.66
N MET A 437 -5.45 -0.17 5.23
CA MET A 437 -6.27 0.38 4.15
C MET A 437 -6.26 -0.46 2.87
N PRO A 438 -5.12 -1.03 2.38
CA PRO A 438 -5.13 -1.90 1.21
C PRO A 438 -6.07 -3.10 1.35
N PHE A 439 -6.07 -3.74 2.52
CA PHE A 439 -6.97 -4.86 2.78
C PHE A 439 -8.43 -4.46 2.69
N HIS A 440 -8.83 -3.36 3.35
CA HIS A 440 -10.21 -2.89 3.33
C HIS A 440 -10.68 -2.46 1.94
N ILE A 441 -9.82 -1.78 1.18
CA ILE A 441 -10.06 -1.43 -0.23
C ILE A 441 -10.20 -2.69 -1.08
N GLY A 442 -9.43 -3.74 -0.81
CA GLY A 442 -9.55 -5.06 -1.44
C GLY A 442 -10.89 -5.73 -1.15
N VAL A 443 -11.41 -5.64 0.08
CA VAL A 443 -12.74 -6.15 0.44
C VAL A 443 -13.85 -5.44 -0.34
N LEU A 444 -13.79 -4.10 -0.44
CA LEU A 444 -14.73 -3.33 -1.27
C LEU A 444 -14.64 -3.74 -2.74
N ARG A 445 -13.42 -3.93 -3.28
CA ARG A 445 -13.23 -4.41 -4.65
C ARG A 445 -13.85 -5.79 -4.88
N GLN A 446 -13.65 -6.71 -3.95
CA GLN A 446 -14.23 -8.04 -4.01
C GLN A 446 -15.77 -7.99 -4.00
N ARG A 447 -16.37 -7.12 -3.18
CA ARG A 447 -17.82 -6.87 -3.17
C ARG A 447 -18.30 -6.33 -4.52
N ALA A 448 -17.64 -5.32 -5.06
CA ALA A 448 -17.97 -4.76 -6.38
C ALA A 448 -17.91 -5.84 -7.47
N LEU A 449 -16.87 -6.68 -7.49
CA LEU A 449 -16.72 -7.79 -8.43
C LEU A 449 -17.83 -8.86 -8.29
N LEU A 450 -18.38 -9.05 -7.09
CA LEU A 450 -19.55 -9.90 -6.87
C LEU A 450 -20.88 -9.23 -7.27
N GLY A 451 -20.84 -7.98 -7.76
CA GLY A 451 -22.02 -7.21 -8.13
C GLY A 451 -22.81 -6.68 -6.93
N LEU A 452 -22.14 -6.53 -5.77
CA LEU A 452 -22.67 -5.91 -4.55
C LEU A 452 -22.49 -4.40 -4.47
N ASP A 453 -21.85 -3.77 -5.47
CA ASP A 453 -21.71 -2.32 -5.48
C ASP A 453 -23.12 -1.72 -5.56
N GLU A 454 -23.61 -1.23 -4.42
CA GLU A 454 -24.75 -0.33 -4.38
C GLU A 454 -24.28 1.05 -4.86
N GLU A 455 -25.19 1.93 -5.28
CA GLU A 455 -24.87 3.30 -5.71
C GLU A 455 -24.34 4.20 -4.57
N SER A 456 -23.87 3.60 -3.48
CA SER A 456 -23.42 4.21 -2.24
C SER A 456 -21.94 4.63 -2.32
N ASN A 457 -21.60 5.68 -1.57
CA ASN A 457 -20.24 6.17 -1.39
C ASN A 457 -19.43 5.26 -0.42
N GLU A 458 -19.60 3.93 -0.48
CA GLU A 458 -19.00 2.96 0.47
C GLU A 458 -17.49 3.17 0.64
N PHE A 459 -16.79 3.48 -0.46
CA PHE A 459 -15.36 3.78 -0.42
C PHE A 459 -15.03 5.05 0.38
N GLY A 460 -15.75 6.15 0.13
CA GLY A 460 -15.53 7.40 0.87
C GLY A 460 -15.86 7.25 2.35
N ASP A 461 -16.94 6.51 2.67
CA ASP A 461 -17.37 6.25 4.04
C ASP A 461 -16.32 5.40 4.80
N LEU A 462 -15.76 4.37 4.15
CA LEU A 462 -14.65 3.61 4.70
C LEU A 462 -13.42 4.49 4.95
N VAL A 463 -13.02 5.31 3.97
CA VAL A 463 -11.84 6.19 4.13
C VAL A 463 -12.05 7.16 5.31
N ASN A 464 -13.21 7.79 5.40
CA ASN A 464 -13.54 8.70 6.50
C ASN A 464 -13.49 7.99 7.86
N MET A 465 -14.12 6.83 7.98
CA MET A 465 -14.07 6.01 9.19
C MET A 465 -12.63 5.65 9.60
N LEU A 466 -11.78 5.29 8.63
CA LEU A 466 -10.37 5.01 8.89
C LEU A 466 -9.60 6.26 9.35
N LEU A 467 -9.89 7.43 8.79
CA LEU A 467 -9.29 8.70 9.20
C LEU A 467 -9.73 9.14 10.61
N GLU A 468 -11.01 8.94 10.93
CA GLU A 468 -11.57 9.21 12.26
C GLU A 468 -10.98 8.28 13.32
N TYR A 469 -10.83 6.99 12.97
CA TYR A 469 -10.11 6.03 13.81
C TYR A 469 -8.64 6.44 13.98
N ASN A 470 -7.98 6.93 12.93
CA ASN A 470 -6.55 7.24 12.91
C ASN A 470 -6.20 8.59 13.58
N ARG A 471 -6.70 8.81 14.80
CA ARG A 471 -6.44 10.00 15.60
C ARG A 471 -5.89 9.64 16.97
N PHE A 472 -4.76 10.25 17.31
CA PHE A 472 -4.03 10.02 18.54
C PHE A 472 -3.72 11.35 19.22
N ALA A 473 -3.97 11.45 20.52
CA ALA A 473 -3.58 12.58 21.35
C ALA A 473 -2.15 12.37 21.87
N MET A 474 -1.28 13.34 21.62
CA MET A 474 0.08 13.38 22.13
C MET A 474 0.23 14.49 23.17
N THR A 475 0.89 14.15 24.27
CA THR A 475 1.35 15.11 25.29
C THR A 475 2.82 14.87 25.58
N THR A 476 3.51 15.94 25.95
CA THR A 476 4.93 15.89 26.29
C THR A 476 5.21 16.74 27.51
N GLU A 477 6.05 16.25 28.40
CA GLU A 477 6.57 17.00 29.54
C GLU A 477 8.10 16.95 29.49
N ILE A 478 8.75 18.06 29.82
CA ILE A 478 10.20 18.22 29.81
C ILE A 478 10.59 18.84 31.14
N ASP A 479 11.51 18.22 31.87
CA ASP A 479 12.09 18.75 33.10
C ASP A 479 13.62 18.70 33.04
N PHE A 480 14.30 19.80 33.33
CA PHE A 480 15.75 19.85 33.20
C PHE A 480 16.45 20.59 34.34
N ILE A 481 17.70 20.18 34.58
CA ILE A 481 18.65 20.83 35.49
C ILE A 481 19.99 20.95 34.75
N TYR A 482 20.32 22.18 34.38
CA TYR A 482 21.61 22.57 33.81
C TYR A 482 22.48 23.18 34.90
N GLU A 483 23.75 22.80 34.95
CA GLU A 483 24.70 23.29 35.96
C GLU A 483 26.08 23.53 35.32
N LYS A 484 26.63 24.71 35.57
CA LYS A 484 28.00 25.09 35.23
C LYS A 484 28.74 25.45 36.52
N VAL A 485 29.91 24.86 36.71
CA VAL A 485 30.77 25.03 37.87
C VAL A 485 32.09 25.73 37.49
N ASN A 486 32.88 26.16 38.46
CA ASN A 486 34.26 26.62 38.23
C ASN A 486 35.27 25.49 38.50
N ASP A 487 36.57 25.79 38.43
CA ASP A 487 37.66 24.85 38.72
C ASP A 487 37.65 24.31 40.17
N GLU A 488 37.03 25.05 41.09
CA GLU A 488 36.84 24.66 42.49
C GLU A 488 35.53 23.86 42.70
N ASN A 489 34.83 23.52 41.61
CA ASN A 489 33.55 22.83 41.59
C ASN A 489 32.41 23.60 42.31
N GLU A 490 32.54 24.92 42.39
CA GLU A 490 31.49 25.81 42.87
C GLU A 490 30.54 26.20 41.74
N ILE A 491 29.25 26.31 42.04
CA ILE A 491 28.21 26.66 41.05
C ILE A 491 28.44 28.10 40.55
N LEU A 492 28.70 28.25 39.25
CA LEU A 492 28.69 29.53 38.55
C LEU A 492 27.29 29.87 38.05
N LEU A 493 26.61 28.88 37.49
CA LEU A 493 25.29 29.01 36.88
C LEU A 493 24.53 27.70 37.07
N LYS A 494 23.28 27.79 37.53
CA LYS A 494 22.34 26.68 37.57
C LYS A 494 21.02 27.14 36.98
N ALA A 495 20.49 26.41 36.02
CA ALA A 495 19.20 26.69 35.41
C ALA A 495 18.30 25.46 35.51
N THR A 496 17.06 25.68 35.97
CA THR A 496 16.02 24.66 36.00
C THR A 496 14.81 25.12 35.20
N GLY A 497 14.06 24.16 34.66
CA GLY A 497 12.83 24.45 33.97
C GLY A 497 11.98 23.20 33.76
N THR A 498 10.67 23.39 33.92
CA THR A 498 9.66 22.37 33.63
C THR A 498 8.70 22.93 32.60
N LEU A 499 8.52 22.22 31.48
CA LEU A 499 7.65 22.59 30.37
C LEU A 499 6.69 21.44 30.06
N GLU A 500 5.44 21.73 29.72
CA GLU A 500 4.46 20.73 29.30
C GLU A 500 3.72 21.18 28.06
N SER A 501 3.26 20.24 27.23
CA SER A 501 2.42 20.55 26.07
C SER A 501 1.16 21.29 26.53
N SER A 502 0.94 22.51 26.04
CA SER A 502 -0.14 23.39 26.51
C SER A 502 -1.53 22.84 26.18
N VAL A 503 -1.61 22.10 25.08
CA VAL A 503 -2.79 21.39 24.61
C VAL A 503 -2.40 20.01 24.12
N LYS A 504 -3.35 19.07 24.14
CA LYS A 504 -3.20 17.80 23.43
C LYS A 504 -2.96 18.09 21.95
N LYS A 505 -1.81 17.69 21.42
CA LYS A 505 -1.57 17.74 19.97
C LYS A 505 -2.16 16.47 19.37
N TYR A 506 -3.14 16.63 18.48
CA TYR A 506 -3.69 15.49 17.76
C TYR A 506 -2.78 15.11 16.59
N THR A 507 -2.65 13.81 16.37
CA THR A 507 -1.70 13.17 15.44
C THR A 507 -2.36 12.00 14.74
N MET A 508 -1.77 11.55 13.63
CA MET A 508 -2.20 10.40 12.83
C MET A 508 -1.02 9.54 12.43
N LEU A 509 -1.26 8.25 12.26
CA LEU A 509 -0.30 7.30 11.73
C LEU A 509 -0.40 7.24 10.21
N ILE A 510 0.73 7.35 9.53
CA ILE A 510 0.81 7.22 8.07
C ILE A 510 1.78 6.12 7.75
N ALA A 511 1.37 5.23 6.85
CA ALA A 511 2.24 4.15 6.41
C ALA A 511 3.49 4.72 5.72
N ASP A 512 4.64 4.23 6.15
CA ASP A 512 5.92 4.40 5.50
C ASP A 512 6.54 3.02 5.30
N SER A 513 6.43 2.54 4.06
CA SER A 513 6.82 1.18 3.68
C SER A 513 6.07 0.15 4.54
N CYS A 514 6.75 -0.67 5.34
CA CYS A 514 6.15 -1.67 6.23
C CYS A 514 6.06 -1.20 7.68
N SER A 515 6.13 0.12 7.92
CA SER A 515 6.04 0.75 9.23
C SER A 515 5.09 1.95 9.17
N PHE A 516 4.87 2.60 10.30
CA PHE A 516 4.10 3.82 10.41
C PHE A 516 4.97 4.96 10.92
N ARG A 517 4.75 6.15 10.39
CA ARG A 517 5.24 7.40 10.97
C ARG A 517 4.08 8.19 11.54
N MET A 518 4.32 9.00 12.55
CA MET A 518 3.31 9.92 13.07
C MET A 518 3.49 11.30 12.48
N MET A 519 2.36 11.97 12.22
CA MET A 519 2.32 13.37 11.82
C MET A 519 1.18 14.09 12.54
N PRO A 520 1.24 15.43 12.67
CA PRO A 520 0.12 16.21 13.17
C PRO A 520 -1.18 15.94 12.38
N TYR A 521 -2.29 15.78 13.11
CA TYR A 521 -3.63 15.55 12.55
C TYR A 521 -4.17 16.85 11.92
N SER A 522 -4.88 16.75 10.80
CA SER A 522 -5.46 17.89 10.06
C SER A 522 -4.48 18.98 9.62
N THR A 523 -3.18 18.68 9.55
CA THR A 523 -2.20 19.62 9.00
C THR A 523 -2.15 19.51 7.48
N ASP A 524 -2.63 20.52 6.78
CA ASP A 524 -2.37 20.71 5.35
C ASP A 524 -0.85 20.75 5.10
N ILE A 525 -0.29 19.69 4.51
CA ILE A 525 1.13 19.55 4.20
C ILE A 525 1.55 20.49 3.06
N SER A 526 0.59 20.92 2.25
CA SER A 526 0.83 21.93 1.21
C SER A 526 0.87 23.35 1.76
N ASN A 527 0.38 23.57 2.98
CA ASN A 527 0.35 24.88 3.63
C ASN A 527 0.71 24.78 5.12
N GLN A 528 1.95 24.37 5.39
CA GLN A 528 2.48 24.22 6.74
C GLN A 528 2.96 25.55 7.29
N THR A 529 2.31 26.08 8.33
CA THR A 529 2.91 27.11 9.18
C THR A 529 3.74 26.45 10.28
N ILE A 530 4.68 27.18 10.88
CA ILE A 530 5.50 26.66 12.01
C ILE A 530 4.60 26.10 13.12
N GLU A 531 3.50 26.77 13.45
CA GLU A 531 2.51 26.33 14.44
C GLU A 531 1.90 24.96 14.15
N LYS A 532 1.72 24.61 12.86
CA LYS A 532 1.15 23.32 12.46
C LYS A 532 2.14 22.17 12.62
N VAL A 533 3.44 22.44 12.45
CA VAL A 533 4.54 21.45 12.53
C VAL A 533 5.27 21.44 13.87
N THR A 534 4.79 22.24 14.83
CA THR A 534 5.31 22.30 16.20
C THR A 534 4.21 21.95 17.21
N MET A 535 4.64 21.71 18.44
CA MET A 535 3.82 21.51 19.61
C MET A 535 4.06 22.66 20.58
N PRO A 536 3.03 23.44 20.95
CA PRO A 536 3.19 24.51 21.92
C PRO A 536 3.44 23.90 23.31
N MET A 537 4.50 24.36 23.95
CA MET A 537 4.91 23.92 25.29
C MET A 537 4.81 25.11 26.25
N THR A 538 3.98 25.01 27.28
CA THR A 538 3.87 26.01 28.34
C THR A 538 4.95 25.80 29.40
N VAL A 539 5.63 26.87 29.81
CA VAL A 539 6.54 26.85 30.94
C VAL A 539 5.74 26.80 32.24
N LYS A 540 5.85 25.71 32.99
CA LYS A 540 5.18 25.54 34.29
C LYS A 540 5.99 26.15 35.42
N SER A 541 7.31 25.98 35.38
CA SER A 541 8.22 26.55 36.37
C SER A 541 9.63 26.70 35.81
N GLY A 542 10.44 27.54 36.45
CA GLY A 542 11.87 27.65 36.14
C GLY A 542 12.59 28.66 37.02
N ALA A 543 13.86 28.41 37.30
CA ALA A 543 14.73 29.34 38.00
C ALA A 543 16.15 29.30 37.43
N LYS A 544 16.81 30.47 37.40
CA LYS A 544 18.22 30.61 37.07
C LYS A 544 18.97 31.18 38.26
N THR A 545 19.91 30.42 38.81
CA THR A 545 20.81 30.83 39.88
C THR A 545 22.18 31.13 39.31
N ILE A 546 22.75 32.29 39.62
CA ILE A 546 24.10 32.69 39.20
C ILE A 546 24.83 33.36 40.35
N ARG A 547 26.16 33.40 40.29
CA ARG A 547 26.95 34.28 41.17
C ARG A 547 26.88 35.73 40.67
N ASP A 548 26.58 36.66 41.58
CA ASP A 548 26.62 38.09 41.31
C ASP A 548 28.03 38.68 41.43
N GLU A 549 28.14 40.00 41.29
CA GLU A 549 29.40 40.75 41.39
C GLU A 549 30.04 40.64 42.80
N GLU A 550 29.26 40.30 43.83
CA GLU A 550 29.73 40.08 45.20
C GLU A 550 30.02 38.59 45.50
N ASN A 551 30.04 37.75 44.46
CA ASN A 551 30.20 36.31 44.58
C ASN A 551 29.08 35.62 45.40
N LYS A 552 27.88 36.20 45.48
CA LYS A 552 26.71 35.58 46.12
C LYS A 552 25.81 34.92 45.09
N LEU A 553 25.22 33.77 45.44
CA LEU A 553 24.26 33.10 44.58
C LEU A 553 22.91 33.84 44.61
N VAL A 554 22.52 34.41 43.48
CA VAL A 554 21.23 35.09 43.28
C VAL A 554 20.37 34.25 42.34
N THR A 555 19.10 34.03 42.71
CA THR A 555 18.14 33.23 41.93
C THR A 555 17.08 34.13 41.29
N TYR A 556 16.96 34.05 39.98
CA TYR A 556 15.97 34.73 39.16
C TYR A 556 14.88 33.74 38.74
N ARG A 557 13.63 34.01 39.10
CA ARG A 557 12.48 33.22 38.64
C ARG A 557 12.19 33.51 37.17
N TYR A 558 11.67 32.51 36.47
CA TYR A 558 11.24 32.67 35.10
C TYR A 558 10.18 33.77 34.97
N SER A 559 10.35 34.66 34.00
CA SER A 559 9.46 35.80 33.74
C SER A 559 9.32 36.11 32.24
N GLY A 560 9.64 35.12 31.40
CA GLY A 560 9.59 35.23 29.93
C GLY A 560 8.22 34.86 29.34
N PRO A 561 8.17 34.56 28.02
CA PRO A 561 6.97 34.08 27.34
C PRO A 561 6.35 32.85 28.00
N GLU A 562 5.02 32.74 28.00
CA GLU A 562 4.34 31.60 28.63
C GLU A 562 4.57 30.28 27.87
N SER A 563 4.74 30.34 26.55
CA SER A 563 4.85 29.15 25.70
C SER A 563 5.95 29.24 24.65
N PHE A 564 6.48 28.08 24.28
CA PHE A 564 7.45 27.93 23.21
C PHE A 564 7.08 26.80 22.25
N PRO A 565 7.40 26.92 20.94
CA PRO A 565 7.16 25.84 20.00
C PRO A 565 8.26 24.77 20.08
N LEU A 566 7.89 23.54 20.45
CA LEU A 566 8.73 22.36 20.32
C LEU A 566 8.52 21.74 18.93
N GLN A 567 9.58 21.41 18.20
CA GLN A 567 9.41 20.75 16.91
C GLN A 567 8.75 19.36 17.10
N PHE A 568 7.80 19.03 16.22
CA PHE A 568 7.07 17.77 16.31
C PHE A 568 8.02 16.56 16.19
N PRO A 569 7.96 15.56 17.09
CA PRO A 569 8.89 14.44 17.07
C PRO A 569 8.67 13.55 15.85
N GLU A 570 9.73 12.92 15.36
CA GLU A 570 9.62 11.95 14.26
C GLU A 570 9.47 10.54 14.80
N PHE A 571 8.44 9.84 14.34
CA PHE A 571 8.15 8.48 14.82
C PHE A 571 8.41 7.46 13.72
N LYS A 572 8.88 6.29 14.14
CA LYS A 572 8.83 5.06 13.36
C LYS A 572 8.28 3.97 14.26
N ILE A 573 7.11 3.45 13.88
CA ILE A 573 6.33 2.47 14.62
C ILE A 573 6.11 1.26 13.73
N ASP A 574 6.53 0.09 14.16
CA ASP A 574 6.39 -1.19 13.47
C ASP A 574 5.52 -2.13 14.31
N PHE A 575 4.29 -2.37 13.88
CA PHE A 575 3.39 -3.30 14.56
C PHE A 575 3.67 -4.78 14.23
N CYS A 576 4.67 -5.08 13.40
CA CYS A 576 4.89 -6.41 12.83
C CYS A 576 5.71 -7.38 13.67
N ASN A 577 5.95 -7.07 14.95
CA ASN A 577 6.75 -7.91 15.87
C ASN A 577 8.14 -8.27 15.32
N ASN A 578 8.64 -7.52 14.33
CA ASN A 578 10.04 -7.58 13.95
C ASN A 578 10.81 -7.09 15.17
N SER A 579 11.89 -7.77 15.55
CA SER A 579 12.66 -7.56 16.79
C SER A 579 13.27 -6.16 17.00
N LYS A 580 12.89 -5.16 16.19
CA LYS A 580 13.35 -3.78 16.27
C LYS A 580 12.41 -3.00 17.17
N SER A 581 12.98 -2.27 18.12
CA SER A 581 12.23 -1.28 18.90
C SER A 581 11.72 -0.17 17.98
N ASP A 582 10.55 0.35 18.31
CA ASP A 582 10.04 1.58 17.75
C ASP A 582 10.88 2.76 18.22
N THR A 583 10.86 3.82 17.42
CA THR A 583 11.70 4.99 17.68
C THR A 583 10.89 6.27 17.65
N ALA A 584 11.08 7.13 18.65
CA ALA A 584 10.64 8.52 18.61
C ALA A 584 11.90 9.38 18.63
N PHE A 585 12.12 10.17 17.60
CA PHE A 585 13.22 11.09 17.53
C PHE A 585 12.73 12.48 17.92
N MET A 586 13.23 13.01 19.04
CA MET A 586 12.85 14.32 19.53
C MET A 586 13.83 15.39 19.06
N THR A 587 13.31 16.41 18.39
CA THR A 587 14.02 17.66 18.07
C THR A 587 13.70 18.75 19.09
N GLY A 588 14.64 19.67 19.29
CA GLY A 588 14.49 20.75 20.26
C GLY A 588 13.45 21.82 19.91
N PHE A 589 13.41 22.84 20.76
CA PHE A 589 12.59 24.01 20.59
C PHE A 589 13.05 24.83 19.39
N VAL A 590 12.10 25.24 18.56
CA VAL A 590 12.32 26.17 17.46
C VAL A 590 11.83 27.54 17.87
N GLY A 591 12.57 28.59 17.51
CA GLY A 591 12.12 29.97 17.72
C GLY A 591 11.35 30.45 16.50
N ASP A 592 10.28 31.21 16.70
CA ASP A 592 9.81 32.13 15.66
C ASP A 592 10.78 33.33 15.56
N GLU A 593 10.60 34.17 14.54
CA GLU A 593 11.45 35.34 14.33
C GLU A 593 11.46 36.28 15.56
N SER A 594 10.34 36.39 16.26
CA SER A 594 10.23 37.20 17.48
C SER A 594 11.08 36.61 18.62
N THR A 595 11.07 35.29 18.77
CA THR A 595 11.85 34.53 19.75
C THR A 595 13.32 34.63 19.42
N ALA A 596 13.68 34.63 18.13
CA ALA A 596 15.04 34.85 17.65
C ALA A 596 15.59 36.22 18.05
N GLN A 597 14.80 37.27 17.78
CA GLN A 597 15.17 38.64 18.12
C GLN A 597 15.29 38.81 19.63
N GLN A 598 14.37 38.20 20.39
CA GLN A 598 14.44 38.18 21.86
C GLN A 598 15.67 37.42 22.36
N LEU A 599 16.01 36.26 21.79
CA LEU A 599 17.23 35.50 22.12
C LEU A 599 18.49 36.31 21.81
N GLY A 600 18.55 36.95 20.64
CA GLY A 600 19.67 37.82 20.25
C GLY A 600 19.87 38.98 21.21
N ASN A 601 18.77 39.60 21.66
CA ASN A 601 18.81 40.68 22.64
C ASN A 601 19.10 40.18 24.06
N ALA A 602 18.60 39.00 24.44
CA ALA A 602 18.80 38.40 25.75
C ALA A 602 20.24 37.92 25.96
N MET A 603 20.88 37.36 24.93
CA MET A 603 22.28 36.90 24.98
C MET A 603 23.30 38.02 25.18
N SER A 604 22.92 39.29 24.98
CA SER A 604 23.78 40.44 25.31
C SER A 604 23.54 41.01 26.71
N LYS A 605 22.48 40.59 27.41
CA LYS A 605 22.05 41.09 28.74
C LYS A 605 21.93 39.98 29.79
N THR A 606 22.57 38.84 29.53
CA THR A 606 22.28 37.49 30.06
C THR A 606 22.41 37.33 31.58
N TYR A 607 22.97 38.30 32.29
CA TYR A 607 23.33 38.13 33.70
C TYR A 607 22.24 38.45 34.73
N LYS A 608 21.08 39.05 34.41
CA LYS A 608 20.12 39.43 35.49
C LYS A 608 18.64 39.12 35.24
N GLN A 609 18.31 38.32 34.22
CA GLN A 609 16.92 37.94 33.92
C GLN A 609 16.84 36.49 33.44
N TYR A 610 15.76 35.78 33.79
CA TYR A 610 15.43 34.46 33.24
C TYR A 610 14.16 34.56 32.39
N LYS A 611 14.36 34.70 31.07
CA LYS A 611 13.33 34.92 30.05
C LYS A 611 13.59 33.94 28.90
N ALA A 612 13.86 34.43 27.69
CA ALA A 612 14.06 33.57 26.52
C ALA A 612 15.25 32.59 26.64
N ASP A 613 16.18 32.80 27.57
CA ASP A 613 17.32 31.92 27.82
C ASP A 613 16.93 30.55 28.39
N ILE A 614 15.72 30.37 28.94
CA ILE A 614 15.19 29.03 29.29
C ILE A 614 15.25 28.08 28.09
N LEU A 615 15.04 28.60 26.87
CA LEU A 615 15.08 27.81 25.64
C LEU A 615 16.47 27.24 25.36
N ILE A 616 17.52 28.02 25.66
CA ILE A 616 18.91 27.59 25.46
C ILE A 616 19.17 26.38 26.36
N PHE A 617 18.79 26.50 27.65
CA PHE A 617 19.00 25.42 28.61
C PHE A 617 18.12 24.19 28.32
N ALA A 618 16.86 24.38 27.95
CA ALA A 618 15.97 23.30 27.56
C ALA A 618 16.48 22.60 26.28
N ASN A 619 17.07 23.33 25.34
CA ASN A 619 17.63 22.76 24.12
C ASN A 619 18.86 21.89 24.38
N TYR A 620 19.59 22.11 25.48
CA TYR A 620 20.63 21.16 25.88
C TYR A 620 20.09 19.79 26.25
N VAL A 621 18.80 19.60 26.50
CA VAL A 621 18.22 18.25 26.61
C VAL A 621 18.39 17.47 25.30
N PHE A 622 18.27 18.17 24.16
CA PHE A 622 18.28 17.56 22.83
C PHE A 622 19.68 17.52 22.17
N TYR A 623 20.46 18.60 22.21
CA TYR A 623 21.73 18.68 21.48
C TYR A 623 22.92 18.28 22.34
N ALA A 624 23.89 17.53 21.79
CA ALA A 624 24.97 16.95 22.60
C ALA A 624 26.40 17.24 22.13
N GLY A 625 26.60 18.24 21.30
CA GLY A 625 27.93 18.63 20.86
C GLY A 625 27.90 19.74 19.82
N ALA A 626 29.08 20.09 19.32
CA ALA A 626 29.23 20.96 18.17
C ALA A 626 28.50 20.34 16.97
N ILE A 627 27.69 21.15 16.29
CA ILE A 627 27.00 20.75 15.06
C ILE A 627 28.05 20.74 13.95
N ASP A 628 28.08 19.70 13.13
CA ASP A 628 28.90 19.68 11.91
C ASP A 628 28.27 20.64 10.89
N GLU A 629 28.82 21.86 10.85
CA GLU A 629 28.27 22.99 10.10
C GLU A 629 28.33 22.77 8.59
N ASP A 630 29.46 22.28 8.11
CA ASP A 630 29.66 21.97 6.70
C ASP A 630 28.60 20.95 6.24
N ARG A 631 28.40 19.90 7.03
CA ARG A 631 27.38 18.90 6.74
C ARG A 631 25.97 19.46 6.82
N ALA A 632 25.67 20.34 7.77
CA ALA A 632 24.35 20.98 7.88
C ALA A 632 24.07 21.90 6.67
N ILE A 633 25.06 22.65 6.20
CA ILE A 633 24.99 23.48 4.99
C ILE A 633 24.78 22.60 3.75
N ASP A 634 25.52 21.50 3.62
CA ASP A 634 25.41 20.57 2.50
C ASP A 634 24.02 19.91 2.43
N GLN A 635 23.48 19.46 3.57
CA GLN A 635 22.11 18.94 3.65
C GLN A 635 21.08 20.01 3.30
N GLY A 636 21.30 21.24 3.76
CA GLY A 636 20.46 22.37 3.40
C GLY A 636 20.43 22.63 1.89
N ASN A 637 21.59 22.63 1.25
CA ASN A 637 21.71 22.76 -0.20
C ASN A 637 21.03 21.61 -0.94
N ALA A 638 21.14 20.37 -0.44
CA ALA A 638 20.47 19.21 -1.01
C ALA A 638 18.94 19.29 -0.94
N ILE A 639 18.38 19.84 0.15
CA ILE A 639 16.94 20.14 0.27
C ILE A 639 16.52 21.14 -0.81
N LEU A 640 17.23 22.26 -0.95
CA LEU A 640 16.93 23.29 -1.95
C LEU A 640 17.01 22.74 -3.37
N GLN A 641 18.04 21.94 -3.68
CA GLN A 641 18.17 21.31 -4.98
C GLN A 641 17.03 20.32 -5.25
N THR A 642 16.60 19.56 -4.24
CA THR A 642 15.45 18.65 -4.34
C THR A 642 14.17 19.41 -4.66
N ILE A 643 13.93 20.54 -3.98
CA ILE A 643 12.78 21.43 -4.25
C ILE A 643 12.84 21.95 -5.69
N SER A 644 14.00 22.48 -6.11
CA SER A 644 14.20 22.99 -7.47
C SER A 644 13.92 21.93 -8.53
N ASN A 645 14.50 20.73 -8.36
CA ASN A 645 14.31 19.61 -9.27
C ASN A 645 12.84 19.21 -9.38
N PHE A 646 12.13 19.20 -8.25
CA PHE A 646 10.71 18.85 -8.19
C PHE A 646 9.83 19.88 -8.90
N GLN A 647 10.08 21.18 -8.66
CA GLN A 647 9.34 22.28 -9.31
C GLN A 647 9.54 22.34 -10.83
N ASN A 648 10.69 21.86 -11.31
CA ASN A 648 11.02 21.81 -12.73
C ASN A 648 10.43 20.59 -13.45
N GLN A 649 9.88 19.60 -12.74
CA GLN A 649 9.21 18.46 -13.37
C GLN A 649 7.85 18.85 -13.94
N ALA A 650 7.58 18.42 -15.17
CA ALA A 650 6.23 18.55 -15.73
C ALA A 650 5.22 17.77 -14.85
N PRO A 651 4.03 18.32 -14.60
CA PRO A 651 3.02 17.62 -13.83
C PRO A 651 2.60 16.34 -14.54
N ALA A 652 2.47 15.25 -13.79
CA ALA A 652 1.98 13.99 -14.33
C ALA A 652 0.54 14.10 -14.85
N ASN A 653 0.24 13.36 -15.92
CA ASN A 653 -1.04 13.44 -16.62
C ASN A 653 -2.15 12.54 -16.03
N THR A 654 -1.82 11.62 -15.12
CA THR A 654 -2.78 10.70 -14.48
C THR A 654 -2.89 11.00 -12.99
N ALA A 655 -4.04 10.67 -12.37
CA ALA A 655 -4.25 10.87 -10.92
C ALA A 655 -3.17 10.15 -10.09
N MET A 656 -2.92 8.88 -10.38
CA MET A 656 -1.86 8.10 -9.73
C MET A 656 -0.47 8.69 -9.99
N GLY A 657 -0.20 9.18 -11.19
CA GLY A 657 1.07 9.83 -11.52
C GLY A 657 1.28 11.12 -10.73
N LYS A 658 0.22 11.91 -10.51
CA LYS A 658 0.28 13.13 -9.69
C LYS A 658 0.58 12.80 -8.23
N LEU A 659 -0.13 11.83 -7.66
CA LEU A 659 0.12 11.34 -6.30
C LEU A 659 1.55 10.81 -6.14
N LYS A 660 2.02 10.01 -7.10
CA LYS A 660 3.39 9.50 -7.13
C LYS A 660 4.41 10.63 -7.10
N GLN A 661 4.27 11.57 -8.04
CA GLN A 661 5.18 12.71 -8.17
C GLN A 661 5.21 13.49 -6.85
N GLN A 662 4.05 13.91 -6.33
CA GLN A 662 3.95 14.63 -5.07
C GLN A 662 4.54 13.86 -3.88
N TYR A 663 4.26 12.57 -3.78
CA TYR A 663 4.81 11.71 -2.73
C TYR A 663 6.34 11.56 -2.83
N GLU A 664 6.88 11.32 -4.02
CA GLU A 664 8.33 11.19 -4.23
C GLU A 664 9.06 12.50 -3.93
N GLY A 665 8.50 13.64 -4.37
CA GLY A 665 9.02 14.96 -4.01
C GLY A 665 9.04 15.15 -2.49
N LYS A 666 7.94 14.84 -1.81
CA LYS A 666 7.84 14.93 -0.35
C LYS A 666 8.79 13.97 0.37
N LYS A 667 8.89 12.73 -0.09
CA LYS A 667 9.79 11.71 0.48
C LYS A 667 11.25 12.14 0.36
N GLN A 668 11.67 12.68 -0.79
CA GLN A 668 13.03 13.20 -0.95
C GLN A 668 13.30 14.38 -0.02
N MET A 669 12.37 15.32 0.10
CA MET A 669 12.48 16.42 1.07
C MET A 669 12.58 15.91 2.51
N ASP A 670 11.77 14.91 2.87
CA ASP A 670 11.80 14.29 4.20
C ASP A 670 13.12 13.55 4.47
N ILE A 671 13.69 12.84 3.48
CA ILE A 671 15.01 12.19 3.58
C ILE A 671 16.11 13.23 3.84
N GLN A 672 16.12 14.34 3.09
CA GLN A 672 17.12 15.38 3.26
C GLN A 672 16.92 16.14 4.59
N ARG A 673 15.66 16.38 5.01
CA ARG A 673 15.35 16.91 6.35
C ARG A 673 15.90 15.98 7.44
N GLN A 674 15.70 14.68 7.31
CA GLN A 674 16.26 13.69 8.24
C GLN A 674 17.78 13.68 8.22
N GLY A 675 18.42 13.85 7.05
CA GLY A 675 19.87 14.00 6.96
C GLY A 675 20.38 15.22 7.73
N LEU A 676 19.68 16.37 7.61
CA LEU A 676 19.96 17.58 8.39
C LEU A 676 19.75 17.35 9.89
N ILE A 677 18.61 16.77 10.27
CA ILE A 677 18.30 16.43 11.66
C ILE A 677 19.36 15.51 12.24
N ASN A 678 19.73 14.43 11.53
CA ASN A 678 20.76 13.47 11.97
C ASN A 678 22.15 14.10 12.11
N THR A 679 22.40 15.22 11.44
CA THR A 679 23.65 16.00 11.61
C THR A 679 23.64 16.79 12.91
N MET A 680 22.46 17.16 13.41
CA MET A 680 22.27 17.86 14.68
C MET A 680 21.92 16.91 15.85
N ALA A 681 21.48 15.70 15.52
CA ALA A 681 20.99 14.69 16.44
C ALA A 681 22.11 14.02 17.23
N ASN A 682 21.80 13.63 18.46
CA ASN A 682 22.53 12.59 19.18
C ASN A 682 21.64 11.34 19.27
N ASP A 683 22.22 10.14 19.23
CA ASP A 683 21.59 8.87 19.62
C ASP A 683 20.75 9.01 20.91
N LYS A 684 21.19 9.85 21.86
CA LYS A 684 20.46 10.16 23.10
C LYS A 684 19.10 10.83 22.89
N THR A 685 18.79 11.44 21.75
CA THR A 685 17.44 12.01 21.48
C THR A 685 16.45 11.02 20.91
N THR A 686 16.88 9.77 20.70
CA THR A 686 16.03 8.69 20.21
C THR A 686 15.44 7.91 21.38
N PHE A 687 14.11 7.88 21.44
CA PHE A 687 13.30 7.11 22.38
C PHE A 687 13.08 5.75 21.78
N LEU A 688 13.67 4.72 22.36
CA LEU A 688 13.33 3.34 22.04
C LEU A 688 12.10 2.94 22.84
N PHE A 689 11.06 2.48 22.15
CA PHE A 689 9.85 1.98 22.79
C PHE A 689 9.26 0.80 22.00
N THR A 690 8.15 0.27 22.49
CA THR A 690 7.33 -0.68 21.75
C THR A 690 5.90 -0.17 21.82
N ALA A 691 5.37 0.20 20.67
CA ALA A 691 4.03 0.69 20.49
C ALA A 691 3.08 -0.44 20.85
N ASN A 692 2.25 -0.22 21.86
CA ASN A 692 1.31 -1.26 22.29
C ASN A 692 0.17 -1.38 21.28
N ASN A 693 0.27 -2.32 20.34
CA ASN A 693 -0.88 -2.71 19.53
C ASN A 693 -1.98 -3.25 20.46
N LYS A 694 -3.26 -3.04 20.10
CA LYS A 694 -4.40 -3.42 20.93
C LYS A 694 -4.48 -2.69 22.28
N SER A 695 -3.94 -1.48 22.34
CA SER A 695 -4.00 -0.60 23.51
C SER A 695 -4.51 0.78 23.14
N THR A 696 -5.18 1.41 24.12
CA THR A 696 -5.53 2.83 24.05
C THR A 696 -4.31 3.72 24.30
N VAL A 697 -3.35 3.28 25.13
CA VAL A 697 -2.09 4.00 25.35
C VAL A 697 -1.02 3.35 24.49
N LEU A 698 -0.60 4.06 23.43
CA LEU A 698 0.38 3.59 22.48
C LEU A 698 1.80 3.71 23.05
N ILE A 699 2.08 4.83 23.72
CA ILE A 699 3.35 5.16 24.35
C ILE A 699 3.07 5.87 25.67
N ASP A 700 3.80 5.51 26.72
CA ASP A 700 3.88 6.25 27.98
C ASP A 700 5.28 5.99 28.57
N LYS A 701 6.22 6.89 28.28
CA LYS A 701 7.65 6.67 28.54
C LYS A 701 8.34 7.92 29.07
N PHE A 702 9.17 7.72 30.09
CA PHE A 702 10.10 8.70 30.62
C PHE A 702 11.52 8.30 30.23
N ASN A 703 12.29 9.25 29.70
CA ASN A 703 13.73 9.11 29.55
C ASN A 703 14.43 10.26 30.29
N ASP A 704 15.47 9.95 31.06
CA ASP A 704 16.31 10.94 31.74
C ASP A 704 17.68 11.01 31.07
N PHE A 705 18.05 12.19 30.59
CA PHE A 705 19.31 12.44 29.91
C PHE A 705 20.28 13.17 30.83
N LYS A 706 21.34 12.48 31.23
CA LYS A 706 22.49 13.08 31.92
C LYS A 706 23.67 13.15 30.97
N LYS A 707 24.30 14.31 30.87
CA LYS A 707 25.50 14.49 30.05
C LYS A 707 26.34 15.70 30.46
N ARG A 708 27.65 15.53 30.34
CA ARG A 708 28.61 16.63 30.33
C ARG A 708 28.57 17.31 28.96
N ILE A 709 28.49 18.65 28.95
CA ILE A 709 28.41 19.49 27.75
C ILE A 709 29.80 20.07 27.46
N GLU A 710 30.43 20.64 28.48
CA GLU A 710 31.81 21.15 28.47
C GLU A 710 32.52 20.67 29.74
N ASP A 711 33.82 20.93 29.88
CA ASP A 711 34.58 20.49 31.05
C ASP A 711 33.96 20.97 32.37
N ASP A 712 33.40 22.18 32.37
CA ASP A 712 32.84 22.83 33.54
C ASP A 712 31.30 22.82 33.55
N THR A 713 30.66 22.17 32.57
CA THR A 713 29.22 22.31 32.31
C THR A 713 28.54 20.95 32.13
N GLU A 714 27.45 20.71 32.85
CA GLU A 714 26.70 19.45 32.84
C GLU A 714 25.18 19.67 32.81
N LEU A 715 24.48 18.86 32.02
CA LEU A 715 23.06 18.61 32.18
C LEU A 715 22.88 17.48 33.20
N LYS A 716 22.60 17.86 34.46
CA LYS A 716 22.42 16.94 35.59
C LYS A 716 21.13 16.12 35.49
N GLN A 717 20.11 16.69 34.85
CA GLN A 717 18.82 16.06 34.60
C GLN A 717 18.24 16.62 33.31
N GLY A 718 17.67 15.75 32.49
CA GLY A 718 16.96 16.10 31.26
C GLY A 718 15.89 15.07 31.03
N GLN A 719 14.80 15.18 31.78
CA GLN A 719 13.68 14.24 31.70
C GLN A 719 12.72 14.67 30.60
N ILE A 720 12.33 13.70 29.77
CA ILE A 720 11.26 13.86 28.80
C ILE A 720 10.24 12.76 29.03
N HIS A 721 9.00 13.16 29.28
CA HIS A 721 7.83 12.28 29.30
C HIS A 721 7.11 12.41 27.97
N LEU A 722 6.97 11.30 27.24
CA LEU A 722 6.17 11.24 26.02
C LEU A 722 5.00 10.28 26.22
N ARG A 723 3.79 10.80 26.02
CA ARG A 723 2.56 10.03 26.14
C ARG A 723 1.70 10.18 24.90
N ILE A 724 1.29 9.05 24.32
CA ILE A 724 0.45 8.98 23.13
C ILE A 724 -0.74 8.06 23.41
N VAL A 725 -1.93 8.59 23.22
CA VAL A 725 -3.20 7.92 23.51
C VAL A 725 -4.07 7.93 22.25
N HIS A 726 -4.61 6.77 21.89
CA HIS A 726 -5.60 6.63 20.82
C HIS A 726 -6.90 7.31 21.23
N GLU A 727 -7.28 8.37 20.52
CA GLU A 727 -8.44 9.20 20.82
C GLU A 727 -9.20 9.49 19.50
N PRO A 728 -9.92 8.49 18.96
CA PRO A 728 -10.62 8.62 17.68
C PRO A 728 -11.67 9.72 17.71
N VAL A 729 -12.01 10.28 16.55
CA VAL A 729 -13.17 11.17 16.41
C VAL A 729 -14.44 10.35 16.66
N ARG A 730 -15.36 10.85 17.49
CA ARG A 730 -16.61 10.17 17.86
C ARG A 730 -17.79 10.72 17.10
#